data_AF-A0A916E298-F1
#
_entry.id   AF-A0A916E298-F1
#
_cell.length_a   1.000
_cell.length_b   1.000
_cell.length_c   1.000
_cell.angle_alpha   90.00
_cell.angle_beta   90.00
_cell.angle_gamma   90.00
#
_symmetry.space_group_name_H-M   'P 1'
#
loop_
_entity.id
_entity.type
_entity.pdbx_description
1 polymer ?
#
loop_
_entity_poly.entity_id
_entity_poly.type
_entity_poly.pdbx_seq_one_letter_code
_entity_poly.pdbx_strand_id
1 'polypeptide(L)'
;MRCTEGVWMSLVNTNEYIYVALDFEGLKSLERTPQEDLFLTLFNTVVSNLILFKNQFVINRDMSTMFQRFQDGATLFESDSKIFQAKLCIIIKDVPKNDKDEIVREFKSKFSQIVSEEGEDNFISRMYKGGLDIIPWPMFNDAAWFKTLSTVNKKLDKQEVKYENARTFLQSTKVIMAKLKICDWGSLDENLIQIRVATLKRLLPTVVSYGLEQKDSVTEQLTNHDTGEHIDDPIVSLSDILHDFEKSIELLPDSDIQLYEENGSFERLSEDLRCQSNDHFHSDLQVDHFCGNEHQCQKFCEDDGICKVTTEPKRQEEVYKGLVKETSIAFTKYTQSNERLRCIKKIPPNKFEHTGKHTHGEDSFHFCDAKCQFCEYFCTLPYGHKQIHDTRHGNMTQTEFTGESNEFEYAGHKLRVGDQGVFVLCNLHCKDLGRHRHIDYCQNAENCKLGNQGQDIQHINEKVQPNPDNPKDFISHKLFWERTGFKDPYSAQEQQEFTKCDHECSDEKHHKTGAVYQAVYQFMDARINSATTNQNQMSATQDSISLILFDHEVIVPFEYRDLTDPKDLLNSMLQHQARGGTNYDLAIQKAGFLITSYFDPTKVNIIIFLSDGLCGVPFNQLHTICKQNKTRGSPLYLYTKAENFE
;
A
#
# COMPACT_ATOMS: atom_id res chain seq x y z
N MET A 1 10.38 6.43 21.54
CA MET A 1 9.52 5.34 22.04
C MET A 1 8.08 5.81 21.92
N ARG A 2 7.27 5.10 21.15
CA ARG A 2 5.83 5.36 21.02
C ARG A 2 5.16 4.67 22.21
N CYS A 3 4.37 5.41 22.98
CA CYS A 3 3.80 4.90 24.24
C CYS A 3 2.30 4.61 24.14
N THR A 4 1.60 5.24 23.20
CA THR A 4 0.15 5.10 23.00
C THR A 4 -0.11 4.56 21.60
N GLU A 5 -0.83 3.44 21.51
CA GLU A 5 -1.32 2.84 20.26
C GLU A 5 -2.86 2.96 20.22
N GLY A 6 -3.40 3.57 19.17
CA GLY A 6 -4.84 3.77 19.02
C GLY A 6 -5.46 4.83 19.95
N VAL A 7 -6.62 4.53 20.53
CA VAL A 7 -7.34 5.44 21.44
C VAL A 7 -7.58 4.74 22.76
N TRP A 8 -7.11 5.35 23.84
CA TRP A 8 -7.32 4.85 25.20
C TRP A 8 -8.39 5.68 25.89
N MET A 9 -9.26 5.03 26.64
CA MET A 9 -10.36 5.68 27.34
C MET A 9 -10.24 5.44 28.84
N SER A 10 -10.42 6.51 29.62
CA SER A 10 -10.54 6.47 31.07
C SER A 10 -11.75 7.28 31.51
N LEU A 11 -12.36 6.91 32.63
CA LEU A 11 -13.59 7.51 33.13
C LEU A 11 -13.41 7.96 34.58
N VAL A 12 -13.96 9.13 34.90
CA VAL A 12 -14.04 9.66 36.26
C VAL A 12 -15.48 10.01 36.55
N ASN A 13 -16.09 9.30 37.49
CA ASN A 13 -17.47 9.56 37.91
C ASN A 13 -17.49 10.67 38.98
N THR A 14 -18.35 11.64 38.80
CA THR A 14 -18.65 12.69 39.79
C THR A 14 -20.13 12.67 40.13
N ASN A 15 -20.57 13.51 41.07
CA ASN A 15 -21.98 13.56 41.45
C ASN A 15 -22.89 14.10 40.34
N GLU A 16 -22.35 14.89 39.41
CA GLU A 16 -23.13 15.57 38.36
C GLU A 16 -22.83 15.03 36.96
N TYR A 17 -21.58 14.65 36.68
CA TYR A 17 -21.13 14.26 35.35
C TYR A 17 -20.16 13.07 35.38
N ILE A 18 -20.12 12.32 34.27
CA ILE A 18 -19.04 11.38 33.99
C ILE A 18 -18.05 12.07 33.05
N TYR A 19 -16.84 12.34 33.52
CA TYR A 19 -15.77 12.79 32.65
C TYR A 19 -15.16 11.61 31.93
N VAL A 20 -15.11 11.69 30.60
CA VAL A 20 -14.43 10.71 29.75
C VAL A 20 -13.16 11.35 29.19
N ALA A 21 -12.02 10.78 29.56
CA ALA A 21 -10.72 11.19 29.03
C ALA A 21 -10.30 10.21 27.93
N LEU A 22 -10.03 10.75 26.75
CA LEU A 22 -9.55 9.99 25.60
C LEU A 22 -8.11 10.40 25.29
N ASP A 23 -7.18 9.45 25.44
CA ASP A 23 -5.79 9.62 25.00
C ASP A 23 -5.65 9.09 23.59
N PHE A 24 -5.45 10.01 22.65
CA PHE A 24 -5.26 9.72 21.25
C PHE A 24 -3.78 9.59 20.95
N GLU A 25 -3.44 8.49 20.30
CA GLU A 25 -2.24 8.32 19.51
C GLU A 25 -1.80 9.60 18.75
N GLY A 26 -0.54 9.99 18.93
CA GLY A 26 0.04 11.19 18.31
C GLY A 26 0.07 11.14 16.77
N LEU A 27 -0.34 12.23 16.11
CA LEU A 27 -0.40 12.37 14.65
C LEU A 27 0.97 12.16 13.98
N LYS A 28 0.97 11.63 12.74
CA LYS A 28 2.18 11.29 11.96
C LYS A 28 3.00 10.12 12.52
N SER A 29 2.34 9.02 12.85
CA SER A 29 3.08 7.75 12.95
C SER A 29 3.54 7.33 11.55
N LEU A 30 4.79 6.89 11.40
CA LEU A 30 5.32 6.33 10.14
C LEU A 30 4.50 5.13 9.64
N GLU A 31 3.72 4.51 10.53
CA GLU A 31 2.95 3.29 10.29
C GLU A 31 1.48 3.55 9.90
N ARG A 32 1.00 4.80 9.96
CA ARG A 32 -0.41 5.13 9.67
C ARG A 32 -0.59 5.76 8.30
N THR A 33 -1.61 5.29 7.58
CA THR A 33 -2.01 5.87 6.30
C THR A 33 -2.63 7.26 6.50
N PRO A 34 -2.60 8.14 5.49
CA PRO A 34 -3.29 9.43 5.54
C PRO A 34 -4.79 9.31 5.88
N GLN A 35 -5.43 8.22 5.44
CA GLN A 35 -6.83 7.91 5.73
C GLN A 35 -7.06 7.56 7.21
N GLU A 36 -6.17 6.78 7.83
CA GLU A 36 -6.27 6.46 9.27
C GLU A 36 -6.03 7.68 10.15
N ASP A 37 -5.10 8.56 9.76
CA ASP A 37 -4.90 9.85 10.43
C ASP A 37 -6.14 10.75 10.33
N LEU A 38 -6.82 10.73 9.17
CA LEU A 38 -8.07 11.44 8.95
C LEU A 38 -9.19 10.87 9.83
N PHE A 39 -9.37 9.55 9.86
CA PHE A 39 -10.38 8.91 10.70
C PHE A 39 -10.15 9.14 12.19
N LEU A 40 -8.90 9.10 12.64
CA LEU A 40 -8.59 9.37 14.04
C LEU A 40 -8.92 10.82 14.42
N THR A 41 -8.61 11.76 13.52
CA THR A 41 -8.95 13.17 13.69
C THR A 41 -10.46 13.36 13.77
N LEU A 42 -11.19 12.84 12.78
CA LEU A 42 -12.65 12.96 12.72
C LEU A 42 -13.29 12.32 13.94
N PHE A 43 -12.86 11.12 14.32
CA PHE A 43 -13.35 10.45 15.52
C PHE A 43 -13.15 11.31 16.76
N ASN A 44 -11.94 11.86 16.97
CA ASN A 44 -11.64 12.75 18.08
C ASN A 44 -12.57 13.97 18.12
N THR A 45 -12.72 14.67 16.99
CA THR A 45 -13.58 15.85 16.90
C THR A 45 -15.05 15.51 17.14
N VAL A 46 -15.53 14.38 16.62
CA VAL A 46 -16.94 13.98 16.77
C VAL A 46 -17.24 13.52 18.18
N VAL A 47 -16.36 12.84 18.88
CA VAL A 47 -16.69 12.33 20.23
C VAL A 47 -16.44 13.35 21.34
N SER A 48 -15.53 14.30 21.14
CA SER A 48 -15.05 15.19 22.20
C SER A 48 -15.90 16.47 22.36
N ASN A 49 -15.94 16.99 23.58
CA ASN A 49 -16.41 18.34 23.91
C ASN A 49 -15.25 19.36 23.92
N LEU A 50 -14.08 18.92 24.35
CA LEU A 50 -12.87 19.72 24.46
C LEU A 50 -11.67 18.89 24.04
N ILE A 51 -10.91 19.39 23.07
CA ILE A 51 -9.70 18.73 22.57
C ILE A 51 -8.48 19.51 23.03
N LEU A 52 -7.55 18.82 23.71
CA LEU A 52 -6.25 19.38 24.08
C LEU A 52 -5.21 18.91 23.06
N PHE A 53 -4.92 19.77 22.08
CA PHE A 53 -3.94 19.47 21.05
C PHE A 53 -2.56 19.96 21.46
N LYS A 54 -1.65 19.03 21.78
CA LYS A 54 -0.39 19.34 22.45
C LYS A 54 0.78 19.40 21.46
N ASN A 55 1.35 20.59 21.26
CA ASN A 55 2.43 20.86 20.31
C ASN A 55 3.74 21.31 21.01
N GLN A 56 4.88 21.11 20.34
CA GLN A 56 6.18 21.64 20.77
C GLN A 56 6.42 23.05 20.23
N PHE A 57 7.35 23.77 20.88
CA PHE A 57 7.68 25.17 20.64
C PHE A 57 8.03 25.51 19.17
N VAL A 58 8.51 24.54 18.38
CA VAL A 58 8.92 24.76 16.99
C VAL A 58 7.74 24.63 16.03
N ILE A 59 7.28 25.76 15.49
CA ILE A 59 6.38 25.78 14.35
C ILE A 59 7.13 25.27 13.12
N ASN A 60 6.85 24.04 12.69
CA ASN A 60 7.47 23.46 11.50
C ASN A 60 6.45 23.32 10.35
N ARG A 61 6.97 22.89 9.19
CA ARG A 61 6.20 22.55 7.98
C ARG A 61 5.09 21.50 8.24
N ASP A 62 5.15 20.77 9.36
CA ASP A 62 4.19 19.73 9.73
C ASP A 62 2.85 20.26 10.19
N MET A 63 2.78 21.48 10.75
CA MET A 63 1.50 22.07 11.19
C MET A 63 0.61 22.43 10.00
N SER A 64 1.16 23.02 8.93
CA SER A 64 0.39 23.36 7.74
C SER A 64 -0.21 22.12 7.08
N THR A 65 0.55 21.03 6.98
CA THR A 65 0.04 19.74 6.49
C THR A 65 -1.07 19.16 7.38
N MET A 66 -0.99 19.37 8.69
CA MET A 66 -2.01 18.91 9.63
C MET A 66 -3.30 19.74 9.51
N PHE A 67 -3.20 21.06 9.36
CA PHE A 67 -4.36 21.92 9.12
C PHE A 67 -5.03 21.59 7.79
N GLN A 68 -4.26 21.30 6.75
CA GLN A 68 -4.82 20.81 5.49
C GLN A 68 -5.65 19.54 5.72
N ARG A 69 -5.16 18.59 6.52
CA ARG A 69 -5.92 17.37 6.84
C ARG A 69 -7.19 17.63 7.66
N PHE A 70 -7.17 18.63 8.54
CA PHE A 70 -8.38 19.05 9.25
C PHE A 70 -9.39 19.66 8.26
N GLN A 71 -8.91 20.44 7.30
CA GLN A 71 -9.74 20.99 6.21
C GLN A 71 -10.32 19.87 5.34
N ASP A 72 -9.51 18.89 4.94
CA ASP A 72 -9.95 17.72 4.17
C ASP A 72 -11.01 16.89 4.93
N GLY A 73 -10.93 16.83 6.26
CA GLY A 73 -11.96 16.18 7.09
C GLY A 73 -13.24 16.97 7.22
N ALA A 74 -13.14 18.31 7.25
CA ALA A 74 -14.30 19.17 7.34
C ALA A 74 -15.23 18.98 6.13
N THR A 75 -14.70 18.74 4.92
CA THR A 75 -15.50 18.58 3.70
C THR A 75 -16.33 17.29 3.65
N LEU A 76 -16.03 16.27 4.45
CA LEU A 76 -16.72 14.98 4.39
C LEU A 76 -18.10 14.96 5.04
N PHE A 77 -18.40 15.91 5.93
CA PHE A 77 -19.67 16.03 6.62
C PHE A 77 -20.36 17.33 6.18
N GLU A 78 -21.04 17.30 5.03
CA GLU A 78 -21.75 18.46 4.48
C GLU A 78 -23.15 18.66 5.08
N SER A 79 -23.75 17.62 5.65
CA SER A 79 -25.20 17.60 5.97
C SER A 79 -25.56 17.73 7.46
N ASP A 80 -24.62 17.58 8.40
CA ASP A 80 -24.97 17.41 9.82
C ASP A 80 -24.10 18.27 10.77
N SER A 81 -24.34 19.59 10.73
CA SER A 81 -23.60 20.60 11.50
C SER A 81 -23.69 20.44 13.03
N LYS A 82 -24.58 19.57 13.53
CA LYS A 82 -24.75 19.29 14.95
C LYS A 82 -23.73 18.29 15.50
N ILE A 83 -23.09 17.49 14.64
CA ILE A 83 -22.17 16.41 15.06
C ILE A 83 -20.88 16.98 15.68
N PHE A 84 -20.37 18.06 15.08
CA PHE A 84 -19.15 18.72 15.51
C PHE A 84 -19.43 19.76 16.60
N GLN A 85 -19.08 19.42 17.84
CA GLN A 85 -19.34 20.26 19.01
C GLN A 85 -18.09 20.53 19.85
N ALA A 86 -16.94 19.99 19.44
CA ALA A 86 -15.70 20.11 20.18
C ALA A 86 -15.17 21.55 20.14
N LYS A 87 -14.55 22.00 21.23
CA LYS A 87 -13.65 23.17 21.21
C LYS A 87 -12.20 22.72 21.13
N LEU A 88 -11.39 23.40 20.33
CA LEU A 88 -9.97 23.08 20.16
C LEU A 88 -9.10 23.97 21.04
N CYS A 89 -8.33 23.37 21.95
CA CYS A 89 -7.30 24.05 22.74
C CYS A 89 -5.91 23.58 22.30
N ILE A 90 -5.14 24.47 21.68
CA ILE A 90 -3.77 24.21 21.29
C ILE A 90 -2.85 24.54 22.47
N ILE A 91 -2.21 23.50 23.01
CA ILE A 91 -1.25 23.59 24.10
C ILE A 91 0.15 23.69 23.51
N ILE A 92 0.84 24.79 23.77
CA ILE A 92 2.24 24.97 23.38
C ILE A 92 3.09 24.67 24.60
N LYS A 93 3.87 23.59 24.55
CA LYS A 93 4.70 23.15 25.67
C LYS A 93 5.94 24.01 25.84
N ASP A 94 6.44 24.01 27.09
CA ASP A 94 7.80 24.42 27.44
C ASP A 94 8.12 25.85 26.99
N VAL A 95 7.14 26.74 27.16
CA VAL A 95 7.24 28.15 26.78
C VAL A 95 7.98 28.94 27.86
N PRO A 96 9.14 29.56 27.55
CA PRO A 96 9.81 30.46 28.47
C PRO A 96 8.93 31.68 28.80
N LYS A 97 9.06 32.22 30.03
CA LYS A 97 8.21 33.33 30.49
C LYS A 97 8.26 34.55 29.58
N ASN A 98 9.43 34.85 29.01
CA ASN A 98 9.66 36.04 28.19
C ASN A 98 9.06 35.90 26.79
N ASP A 99 8.89 34.67 26.29
CA ASP A 99 8.48 34.40 24.91
C ASP A 99 6.96 34.17 24.78
N LYS A 100 6.25 34.11 25.93
CA LYS A 100 4.83 33.78 26.01
C LYS A 100 3.96 34.61 25.07
N ASP A 101 4.11 35.93 25.09
CA ASP A 101 3.25 36.83 24.34
C ASP A 101 3.57 36.84 22.85
N GLU A 102 4.84 36.64 22.49
CA GLU A 102 5.29 36.55 21.11
C GLU A 102 4.74 35.29 20.43
N ILE A 103 4.86 34.13 21.09
CA ILE A 103 4.36 32.85 20.57
C ILE A 103 2.85 32.87 20.38
N VAL A 104 2.11 33.37 21.37
CA VAL A 104 0.65 33.46 21.26
C VAL A 104 0.27 34.35 20.08
N ARG A 105 1.02 35.42 19.83
CA ARG A 105 0.80 36.31 18.67
C ARG A 105 1.12 35.59 17.35
N GLU A 106 2.21 34.84 17.29
CA GLU A 106 2.60 34.09 16.08
C GLU A 106 1.55 33.04 15.70
N PHE A 107 1.13 32.20 16.65
CA PHE A 107 0.11 31.19 16.39
C PHE A 107 -1.21 31.83 15.98
N LYS A 108 -1.66 32.89 16.67
CA LYS A 108 -2.86 33.63 16.27
C LYS A 108 -2.76 34.17 14.85
N SER A 109 -1.63 34.77 14.48
CA SER A 109 -1.41 35.32 13.13
C SER A 109 -1.54 34.24 12.05
N LYS A 110 -0.94 33.06 12.26
CA LYS A 110 -1.04 31.94 11.31
C LYS A 110 -2.45 31.38 11.19
N PHE A 111 -3.20 31.28 12.29
CA PHE A 111 -4.60 30.86 12.22
C PHE A 111 -5.46 31.88 11.49
N SER A 112 -5.26 33.17 11.74
CA SER A 112 -5.95 34.22 10.98
C SER A 112 -5.64 34.14 9.49
N GLN A 113 -4.40 33.80 9.11
CA GLN A 113 -4.04 33.58 7.71
C GLN A 113 -4.81 32.40 7.11
N ILE A 114 -4.86 31.24 7.77
CA ILE A 114 -5.60 30.06 7.29
C ILE A 114 -7.10 30.37 7.16
N VAL A 115 -7.68 31.04 8.16
CA VAL A 115 -9.09 31.46 8.11
C VAL A 115 -9.33 32.43 6.95
N SER A 116 -8.38 33.31 6.64
CA SER A 116 -8.50 34.24 5.51
C SER A 116 -8.33 33.57 4.14
N GLU A 117 -7.50 32.52 4.05
CA GLU A 117 -7.28 31.74 2.82
C GLU A 117 -8.48 30.84 2.49
N GLU A 118 -9.05 30.18 3.51
CA GLU A 118 -10.12 29.18 3.36
C GLU A 118 -11.55 29.78 3.48
N GLY A 119 -11.69 31.01 3.99
CA GLY A 119 -12.98 31.70 4.11
C GLY A 119 -13.88 31.21 5.25
N GLU A 120 -15.20 31.43 5.11
CA GLU A 120 -16.22 31.11 6.14
C GLU A 120 -16.35 29.59 6.43
N ASP A 121 -15.97 28.74 5.46
CA ASP A 121 -16.11 27.27 5.52
C ASP A 121 -14.83 26.53 5.97
N ASN A 122 -13.96 27.21 6.72
CA ASN A 122 -12.75 26.60 7.26
C ASN A 122 -13.04 25.54 8.34
N PHE A 123 -12.05 24.69 8.62
CA PHE A 123 -12.22 23.60 9.59
C PHE A 123 -12.53 24.11 11.01
N ILE A 124 -12.16 25.34 11.39
CA ILE A 124 -12.43 25.88 12.72
C ILE A 124 -13.93 26.19 12.87
N SER A 125 -14.53 26.84 11.87
CA SER A 125 -15.97 27.09 11.87
C SER A 125 -16.75 25.78 11.77
N ARG A 126 -16.35 24.87 10.86
CA ARG A 126 -17.06 23.61 10.59
C ARG A 126 -16.91 22.54 11.66
N MET A 127 -15.69 22.28 12.13
CA MET A 127 -15.40 21.17 13.05
C MET A 127 -15.38 21.59 14.52
N TYR A 128 -15.14 22.87 14.81
CA TYR A 128 -14.91 23.35 16.17
C TYR A 128 -15.85 24.48 16.60
N LYS A 129 -16.91 24.77 15.83
CA LYS A 129 -17.89 25.85 16.07
C LYS A 129 -17.23 27.22 16.30
N GLY A 130 -16.11 27.50 15.64
CA GLY A 130 -15.33 28.72 15.84
C GLY A 130 -14.55 28.77 17.16
N GLY A 131 -14.60 27.72 17.99
CA GLY A 131 -13.97 27.64 19.29
C GLY A 131 -12.52 27.19 19.23
N LEU A 132 -11.60 28.13 19.07
CA LEU A 132 -10.15 27.91 19.12
C LEU A 132 -9.48 28.72 20.24
N ASP A 133 -8.70 28.04 21.08
CA ASP A 133 -7.89 28.64 22.12
C ASP A 133 -6.42 28.22 22.00
N ILE A 134 -5.49 29.15 22.27
CA ILE A 134 -4.06 28.87 22.34
C ILE A 134 -3.60 29.09 23.78
N ILE A 135 -3.07 28.05 24.40
CA ILE A 135 -2.66 28.05 25.81
C ILE A 135 -1.17 27.72 25.91
N PRO A 136 -0.31 28.72 26.19
CA PRO A 136 1.11 28.46 26.43
C PRO A 136 1.29 27.84 27.82
N TRP A 137 1.90 26.67 27.86
CA TRP A 137 2.32 26.03 29.10
C TRP A 137 3.76 26.45 29.43
N PRO A 138 4.02 26.97 30.64
CA PRO A 138 5.38 27.22 31.11
C PRO A 138 6.25 25.96 31.05
N MET A 139 7.55 26.11 31.29
CA MET A 139 8.43 24.97 31.54
C MET A 139 7.86 24.08 32.65
N PHE A 140 7.86 22.75 32.47
CA PHE A 140 7.25 21.80 33.42
C PHE A 140 7.76 21.93 34.86
N ASN A 141 9.02 22.35 35.03
CA ASN A 141 9.64 22.56 36.34
C ASN A 141 9.25 23.88 37.01
N ASP A 142 8.50 24.76 36.35
CA ASP A 142 8.00 26.01 36.92
C ASP A 142 6.68 25.78 37.67
N ALA A 143 6.57 26.32 38.89
CA ALA A 143 5.33 26.26 39.67
C ALA A 143 4.12 26.88 38.94
N ALA A 144 4.35 27.83 38.02
CA ALA A 144 3.31 28.39 37.17
C ALA A 144 2.67 27.37 36.23
N TRP A 145 3.36 26.26 35.92
CA TRP A 145 2.82 25.16 35.12
C TRP A 145 1.58 24.55 35.78
N PHE A 146 1.61 24.26 37.08
CA PHE A 146 0.45 23.70 37.78
C PHE A 146 -0.76 24.63 37.77
N LYS A 147 -0.55 25.95 37.68
CA LYS A 147 -1.65 26.92 37.55
C LYS A 147 -2.36 26.81 36.20
N THR A 148 -1.70 26.33 35.15
CA THR A 148 -2.36 26.15 33.83
C THR A 148 -3.38 25.01 33.85
N LEU A 149 -3.19 23.99 34.69
CA LEU A 149 -4.17 22.91 34.88
C LEU A 149 -5.50 23.45 35.41
N SER A 150 -5.46 24.42 36.33
CA SER A 150 -6.68 25.10 36.81
C SER A 150 -7.38 25.88 35.68
N THR A 151 -6.62 26.47 34.76
CA THR A 151 -7.17 27.13 33.57
C THR A 151 -7.86 26.14 32.63
N VAL A 152 -7.27 24.97 32.42
CA VAL A 152 -7.89 23.90 31.62
C VAL A 152 -9.16 23.39 32.31
N ASN A 153 -9.13 23.18 33.62
CA ASN A 153 -10.30 22.74 34.38
C ASN A 153 -11.48 23.73 34.23
N LYS A 154 -11.23 25.03 34.41
CA LYS A 154 -12.24 26.08 34.20
C LYS A 154 -12.80 26.13 32.77
N LYS A 155 -12.04 25.67 31.77
CA LYS A 155 -12.53 25.55 30.39
C LYS A 155 -13.38 24.30 30.24
N LEU A 156 -12.99 23.19 30.86
CA LEU A 156 -13.75 21.95 30.87
C LEU A 156 -15.12 22.15 31.53
N ASP A 157 -15.17 22.83 32.69
CA ASP A 157 -16.41 23.14 33.43
C ASP A 157 -17.40 24.03 32.66
N LYS A 158 -16.93 24.71 31.60
CA LYS A 158 -17.76 25.55 30.73
C LYS A 158 -18.31 24.82 29.51
N GLN A 159 -17.97 23.55 29.34
CA GLN A 159 -18.52 22.77 28.23
C GLN A 159 -19.92 22.29 28.57
N GLU A 160 -20.82 22.34 27.58
CA GLU A 160 -22.13 21.74 27.70
C GLU A 160 -22.03 20.23 27.63
N VAL A 161 -22.95 19.54 28.31
CA VAL A 161 -23.04 18.08 28.26
C VAL A 161 -23.44 17.67 26.84
N LYS A 162 -22.66 16.77 26.22
CA LYS A 162 -22.93 16.28 24.86
C LYS A 162 -23.91 15.10 24.81
N TYR A 163 -23.81 14.21 25.79
CA TYR A 163 -24.61 13.00 25.86
C TYR A 163 -25.37 12.98 27.18
N GLU A 164 -26.66 12.72 27.11
CA GLU A 164 -27.54 12.67 28.28
C GLU A 164 -27.09 11.60 29.30
N ASN A 165 -26.63 10.46 28.81
CA ASN A 165 -26.18 9.36 29.67
C ASN A 165 -25.09 8.51 28.99
N ALA A 166 -24.46 7.61 29.77
CA ALA A 166 -23.39 6.75 29.31
C ALA A 166 -23.81 5.72 28.24
N ARG A 167 -25.09 5.30 28.22
CA ARG A 167 -25.62 4.37 27.21
C ARG A 167 -25.66 5.06 25.84
N THR A 168 -26.20 6.27 25.79
CA THR A 168 -26.25 7.10 24.58
C THR A 168 -24.85 7.42 24.08
N PHE A 169 -23.91 7.74 24.98
CA PHE A 169 -22.49 7.92 24.64
C PHE A 169 -21.92 6.66 23.97
N LEU A 170 -22.02 5.50 24.63
CA LEU A 170 -21.45 4.26 24.12
C LEU A 170 -22.03 3.86 22.76
N GLN A 171 -23.36 3.95 22.60
CA GLN A 171 -24.02 3.63 21.34
C GLN A 171 -23.59 4.59 20.23
N SER A 172 -23.61 5.89 20.49
CA SER A 172 -23.15 6.91 19.55
C SER A 172 -21.71 6.64 19.12
N THR A 173 -20.80 6.43 20.08
CA THR A 173 -19.40 6.13 19.81
C THR A 173 -19.23 4.90 18.92
N LYS A 174 -19.94 3.80 19.20
CA LYS A 174 -19.90 2.58 18.37
C LYS A 174 -20.37 2.83 16.94
N VAL A 175 -21.46 3.58 16.77
CA VAL A 175 -22.01 3.90 15.45
C VAL A 175 -21.06 4.80 14.68
N ILE A 176 -20.49 5.83 15.31
CA ILE A 176 -19.49 6.70 14.71
C ILE A 176 -18.28 5.89 14.23
N MET A 177 -17.75 4.99 15.08
CA MET A 177 -16.63 4.11 14.69
C MET A 177 -16.98 3.23 13.49
N ALA A 178 -18.17 2.63 13.47
CA ALA A 178 -18.63 1.81 12.37
C ALA A 178 -18.77 2.63 11.08
N LYS A 179 -19.39 3.81 11.15
CA LYS A 179 -19.57 4.74 10.03
C LYS A 179 -18.23 5.19 9.45
N LEU A 180 -17.27 5.59 10.28
CA LEU A 180 -15.91 5.94 9.85
C LEU A 180 -15.23 4.75 9.16
N LYS A 181 -15.38 3.53 9.70
CA LYS A 181 -14.77 2.32 9.13
C LYS A 181 -15.29 1.99 7.74
N ILE A 182 -16.59 2.20 7.49
CA ILE A 182 -17.25 1.93 6.20
C ILE A 182 -17.37 3.17 5.30
N CYS A 183 -16.80 4.30 5.71
CA CYS A 183 -16.90 5.59 5.01
C CYS A 183 -18.36 6.03 4.74
N ASP A 184 -19.25 5.82 5.71
CA ASP A 184 -20.65 6.25 5.63
C ASP A 184 -20.81 7.64 6.25
N TRP A 185 -21.10 8.63 5.40
CA TRP A 185 -21.29 10.04 5.78
C TRP A 185 -22.77 10.44 5.92
N GLY A 186 -23.70 9.48 5.86
CA GLY A 186 -25.13 9.71 6.10
C GLY A 186 -25.43 10.16 7.54
N SER A 187 -26.67 10.58 7.81
CA SER A 187 -27.05 11.14 9.12
C SER A 187 -26.86 10.15 10.27
N LEU A 188 -26.20 10.61 11.34
CA LEU A 188 -26.01 9.80 12.55
C LEU A 188 -27.34 9.50 13.24
N ASP A 189 -28.23 10.49 13.28
CA ASP A 189 -29.54 10.38 13.94
C ASP A 189 -30.42 9.33 13.23
N GLU A 190 -30.44 9.32 11.90
CA GLU A 190 -31.17 8.30 11.13
C GLU A 190 -30.65 6.89 11.42
N ASN A 191 -29.32 6.69 11.45
CA ASN A 191 -28.73 5.40 11.80
C ASN A 191 -29.10 4.96 13.21
N LEU A 192 -29.08 5.88 14.19
CA LEU A 192 -29.47 5.59 15.57
C LEU A 192 -30.95 5.19 15.66
N ILE A 193 -31.85 5.89 14.94
CA ILE A 193 -33.27 5.55 14.86
C ILE A 193 -33.46 4.15 14.26
N GLN A 194 -32.77 3.84 13.15
CA GLN A 194 -32.88 2.52 12.52
C GLN A 194 -32.40 1.40 13.45
N ILE A 195 -31.32 1.61 14.20
CA ILE A 195 -30.82 0.65 15.20
C ILE A 195 -31.85 0.45 16.32
N ARG A 196 -32.49 1.53 16.80
CA ARG A 196 -33.56 1.43 17.81
C ARG A 196 -34.74 0.64 17.27
N VAL A 197 -35.24 0.98 16.07
CA VAL A 197 -36.36 0.28 15.43
C VAL A 197 -36.05 -1.21 15.25
N ALA A 198 -34.85 -1.56 14.78
CA ALA A 198 -34.44 -2.95 14.61
C ALA A 198 -34.37 -3.71 15.95
N THR A 199 -33.88 -3.04 17.01
CA THR A 199 -33.82 -3.62 18.35
C THR A 199 -35.21 -3.88 18.90
N LEU A 200 -36.11 -2.90 18.81
CA LEU A 200 -37.49 -3.04 19.25
C LEU A 200 -38.25 -4.11 18.46
N LYS A 201 -38.11 -4.15 17.13
CA LYS A 201 -38.70 -5.20 16.28
C LYS A 201 -38.26 -6.60 16.69
N ARG A 202 -36.98 -6.77 17.05
CA ARG A 202 -36.43 -8.05 17.51
C ARG A 202 -37.02 -8.46 18.86
N LEU A 203 -37.23 -7.51 19.78
CA LEU A 203 -37.74 -7.78 21.12
C LEU A 203 -39.26 -7.96 21.16
N LEU A 204 -39.99 -7.34 20.23
CA LEU A 204 -41.45 -7.28 20.22
C LEU A 204 -42.13 -8.65 20.41
N PRO A 205 -41.75 -9.75 19.74
CA PRO A 205 -42.41 -11.04 19.94
C PRO A 205 -42.29 -11.56 21.37
N THR A 206 -41.11 -11.41 21.98
CA THR A 206 -40.83 -11.84 23.36
C THR A 206 -41.56 -10.96 24.36
N VAL A 207 -41.49 -9.65 24.18
CA VAL A 207 -42.15 -8.67 25.06
C VAL A 207 -43.66 -8.85 25.06
N VAL A 208 -44.28 -9.03 23.88
CA VAL A 208 -45.73 -9.27 23.77
C VAL A 208 -46.13 -10.61 24.36
N SER A 209 -45.30 -11.65 24.21
CA SER A 209 -45.65 -13.00 24.69
C SER A 209 -45.43 -13.19 26.19
N TYR A 210 -44.48 -12.46 26.78
CA TYR A 210 -44.00 -12.74 28.13
C TYR A 210 -43.90 -11.51 29.04
N GLY A 211 -44.05 -10.28 28.53
CA GLY A 211 -43.83 -9.06 29.32
C GLY A 211 -42.36 -8.85 29.73
N LEU A 212 -41.41 -9.47 29.02
CA LEU A 212 -39.99 -9.52 29.37
C LEU A 212 -39.11 -9.34 28.14
N GLU A 213 -37.88 -8.85 28.31
CA GLU A 213 -36.92 -8.69 27.21
C GLU A 213 -36.30 -10.03 26.78
N GLN A 214 -36.09 -10.95 27.72
CA GLN A 214 -35.48 -12.26 27.47
C GLN A 214 -36.00 -13.33 28.45
N LYS A 215 -36.17 -14.55 27.94
CA LYS A 215 -36.69 -15.73 28.68
C LYS A 215 -35.63 -16.85 28.76
N ASP A 216 -34.39 -16.49 29.09
CA ASP A 216 -33.34 -17.47 29.37
C ASP A 216 -33.20 -17.68 30.90
N SER A 217 -32.11 -18.31 31.37
CA SER A 217 -31.83 -18.56 32.79
C SER A 217 -31.75 -17.31 33.69
N VAL A 218 -31.86 -16.11 33.11
CA VAL A 218 -31.98 -14.83 33.82
C VAL A 218 -33.22 -14.12 33.26
N THR A 219 -34.21 -13.89 34.12
CA THR A 219 -35.43 -13.14 33.79
C THR A 219 -35.08 -11.65 33.70
N GLU A 220 -35.06 -11.08 32.50
CA GLU A 220 -34.81 -9.63 32.31
C GLU A 220 -36.14 -8.88 32.12
N GLN A 221 -36.40 -7.95 33.04
CA GLN A 221 -37.57 -7.06 33.02
C GLN A 221 -37.47 -6.01 31.91
N LEU A 222 -38.61 -5.40 31.56
CA LEU A 222 -38.66 -4.32 30.58
C LEU A 222 -37.94 -3.08 31.09
N THR A 223 -37.01 -2.58 30.29
CA THR A 223 -36.28 -1.35 30.57
C THR A 223 -36.49 -0.33 29.46
N ASN A 224 -36.45 0.94 29.84
CA ASN A 224 -36.37 2.01 28.86
C ASN A 224 -35.00 1.92 28.18
N HIS A 225 -34.96 1.64 26.88
CA HIS A 225 -33.68 1.46 26.17
C HIS A 225 -32.87 2.76 26.00
N ASP A 226 -33.48 3.93 26.16
CA ASP A 226 -32.79 5.22 26.10
C ASP A 226 -32.15 5.60 27.45
N THR A 227 -32.84 5.34 28.58
CA THR A 227 -32.34 5.69 29.93
C THR A 227 -31.70 4.52 30.67
N GLY A 228 -32.13 3.30 30.37
CA GLY A 228 -31.79 2.07 31.08
C GLY A 228 -32.55 1.85 32.38
N GLU A 229 -33.55 2.70 32.67
CA GLU A 229 -34.39 2.58 33.87
C GLU A 229 -35.46 1.50 33.68
N HIS A 230 -35.87 0.90 34.80
CA HIS A 230 -37.00 -0.03 34.80
C HIS A 230 -38.28 0.70 34.42
N ILE A 231 -39.11 0.05 33.60
CA ILE A 231 -40.46 0.53 33.32
C ILE A 231 -41.35 -0.07 34.40
N ASP A 232 -41.72 0.75 35.38
CA ASP A 232 -42.64 0.35 36.46
C ASP A 232 -44.04 0.06 35.89
N ASP A 233 -44.76 -0.85 36.55
CA ASP A 233 -46.15 -1.21 36.22
C ASP A 233 -47.09 -0.12 36.78
N PRO A 234 -47.68 0.75 35.95
CA PRO A 234 -48.46 1.88 36.45
C PRO A 234 -49.79 1.39 37.04
N ILE A 235 -50.20 1.94 38.19
CA ILE A 235 -51.56 1.74 38.71
C ILE A 235 -52.51 2.52 37.80
N VAL A 236 -53.29 1.81 36.98
CA VAL A 236 -54.23 2.42 36.03
C VAL A 236 -55.63 2.48 36.65
N SER A 237 -56.23 3.67 36.70
CA SER A 237 -57.65 3.79 37.06
C SER A 237 -58.52 3.55 35.83
N LEU A 238 -59.57 2.75 35.96
CA LEU A 238 -60.54 2.49 34.88
C LEU A 238 -61.21 3.78 34.36
N SER A 239 -61.31 4.81 35.20
CA SER A 239 -61.81 6.13 34.82
C SER A 239 -60.92 6.86 33.81
N ASP A 240 -59.63 6.52 33.72
CA ASP A 240 -58.67 7.17 32.82
C ASP A 240 -58.77 6.61 31.39
N ILE A 241 -59.28 5.38 31.25
CA ILE A 241 -59.47 4.70 29.96
C ILE A 241 -60.90 4.89 29.43
N LEU A 242 -61.91 4.81 30.30
CA LEU A 242 -63.31 4.83 29.91
C LEU A 242 -64.00 6.11 30.43
N HIS A 243 -64.29 7.03 29.52
CA HIS A 243 -64.84 8.35 29.84
C HIS A 243 -66.25 8.33 30.49
N ASP A 244 -66.97 7.21 30.42
CA ASP A 244 -68.35 7.07 30.94
C ASP A 244 -68.43 6.26 32.26
N PHE A 245 -67.32 5.97 32.92
CA PHE A 245 -67.29 5.13 34.12
C PHE A 245 -67.21 5.96 35.42
N GLU A 246 -68.34 6.10 36.14
CA GLU A 246 -68.46 6.95 37.34
C GLU A 246 -67.74 6.43 38.61
N LYS A 247 -67.23 5.19 38.62
CA LYS A 247 -66.49 4.62 39.75
C LYS A 247 -65.02 4.42 39.40
N SER A 248 -64.13 5.14 40.09
CA SER A 248 -62.69 4.92 40.02
C SER A 248 -62.34 3.60 40.71
N ILE A 249 -62.17 2.55 39.90
CA ILE A 249 -61.61 1.28 40.34
C ILE A 249 -60.17 1.26 39.82
N GLU A 250 -59.23 1.18 40.75
CA GLU A 250 -57.82 0.94 40.44
C GLU A 250 -57.67 -0.50 39.94
N LEU A 251 -57.11 -0.65 38.74
CA LEU A 251 -56.75 -1.96 38.22
C LEU A 251 -55.51 -2.44 38.98
N LEU A 252 -55.54 -3.69 39.44
CA LEU A 252 -54.37 -4.35 40.03
C LEU A 252 -53.28 -4.45 38.94
N PRO A 253 -52.02 -4.09 39.25
CA PRO A 253 -50.90 -4.32 38.35
C PRO A 253 -50.82 -5.79 37.95
N ASP A 254 -50.53 -6.06 36.67
CA ASP A 254 -50.47 -7.43 36.13
C ASP A 254 -49.41 -8.27 36.88
N SER A 255 -48.39 -7.61 37.40
CA SER A 255 -47.34 -8.19 38.24
C SER A 255 -47.82 -8.80 39.57
N ASP A 256 -49.00 -8.42 40.08
CA ASP A 256 -49.62 -8.97 41.30
C ASP A 256 -50.71 -10.03 41.02
N ILE A 257 -51.01 -10.30 39.74
CA ILE A 257 -52.03 -11.28 39.35
C ILE A 257 -51.40 -12.68 39.24
N GLN A 258 -51.52 -13.49 40.30
CA GLN A 258 -51.23 -14.93 40.21
C GLN A 258 -52.36 -15.66 39.44
N LEU A 259 -52.19 -15.80 38.13
CA LEU A 259 -53.03 -16.69 37.32
C LEU A 259 -52.67 -18.16 37.61
N TYR A 260 -53.66 -18.97 38.00
CA TYR A 260 -53.45 -20.38 38.32
C TYR A 260 -52.92 -21.18 37.13
N GLU A 261 -51.99 -22.09 37.44
CA GLU A 261 -51.23 -23.02 36.58
C GLU A 261 -50.22 -22.38 35.60
N GLU A 262 -48.97 -22.31 36.05
CA GLU A 262 -47.74 -21.81 35.39
C GLU A 262 -47.38 -22.41 34.01
N ASN A 263 -48.26 -23.17 33.33
CA ASN A 263 -47.94 -23.87 32.08
C ASN A 263 -48.91 -23.64 30.91
N GLY A 264 -49.90 -22.76 31.07
CA GLY A 264 -50.73 -22.30 29.95
C GLY A 264 -50.10 -21.10 29.25
N SER A 265 -49.20 -21.33 28.29
CA SER A 265 -48.66 -20.26 27.43
C SER A 265 -49.81 -19.44 26.83
N PHE A 266 -49.73 -18.10 26.87
CA PHE A 266 -50.66 -17.19 26.18
C PHE A 266 -50.73 -17.49 24.66
N GLU A 267 -49.74 -18.24 24.14
CA GLU A 267 -49.76 -18.81 22.79
C GLU A 267 -50.95 -19.73 22.53
N ARG A 268 -51.40 -20.51 23.52
CA ARG A 268 -52.57 -21.40 23.38
C ARG A 268 -53.90 -20.65 23.42
N LEU A 269 -53.97 -19.53 24.14
CA LEU A 269 -55.19 -18.71 24.23
C LEU A 269 -55.34 -17.74 23.06
N SER A 270 -54.23 -17.36 22.43
CA SER A 270 -54.18 -16.50 21.24
C SER A 270 -54.06 -17.28 19.93
N GLU A 271 -54.06 -18.62 19.97
CA GLU A 271 -53.79 -19.49 18.81
C GLU A 271 -54.75 -19.21 17.64
N ASP A 272 -56.03 -18.94 17.95
CA ASP A 272 -57.07 -18.60 16.99
C ASP A 272 -57.06 -17.13 16.54
N LEU A 273 -56.33 -16.26 17.25
CA LEU A 273 -56.15 -14.83 16.95
C LEU A 273 -54.81 -14.54 16.24
N ARG A 274 -53.94 -15.55 16.12
CA ARG A 274 -52.64 -15.44 15.44
C ARG A 274 -52.83 -15.49 13.93
N CYS A 275 -52.55 -14.36 13.28
CA CYS A 275 -52.34 -14.32 11.84
C CYS A 275 -51.17 -15.28 11.47
N GLN A 276 -51.32 -16.07 10.40
CA GLN A 276 -50.26 -16.96 9.91
C GLN A 276 -49.06 -16.23 9.27
N SER A 277 -49.11 -14.89 9.22
CA SER A 277 -48.04 -14.02 8.72
C SER A 277 -47.19 -13.49 9.88
N ASN A 278 -45.87 -13.48 9.73
CA ASN A 278 -44.92 -12.87 10.68
C ASN A 278 -44.89 -11.33 10.62
N ASP A 279 -45.74 -10.70 9.80
CA ASP A 279 -45.87 -9.25 9.67
C ASP A 279 -47.30 -8.82 10.00
N HIS A 280 -47.48 -8.07 11.09
CA HIS A 280 -48.80 -7.67 11.61
C HIS A 280 -49.23 -6.26 11.16
N PHE A 281 -48.50 -5.62 10.23
CA PHE A 281 -48.83 -4.29 9.70
C PHE A 281 -49.36 -4.34 8.26
N HIS A 282 -50.43 -5.11 8.02
CA HIS A 282 -51.14 -5.06 6.73
C HIS A 282 -52.30 -4.05 6.81
N SER A 283 -52.08 -2.82 6.31
CA SER A 283 -53.18 -1.93 5.91
C SER A 283 -53.69 -2.34 4.53
N ASP A 284 -54.93 -1.97 4.19
CA ASP A 284 -55.72 -2.32 2.99
C ASP A 284 -55.13 -1.89 1.62
N LEU A 285 -53.81 -1.76 1.51
CA LEU A 285 -53.10 -1.60 0.26
C LEU A 285 -52.17 -2.81 0.10
N GLN A 286 -52.36 -3.59 -0.96
CA GLN A 286 -51.37 -4.57 -1.42
C GLN A 286 -50.09 -3.82 -1.85
N VAL A 287 -49.26 -3.48 -0.88
CA VAL A 287 -47.93 -2.92 -1.09
C VAL A 287 -46.92 -3.87 -0.47
N ASP A 288 -45.84 -4.12 -1.21
CA ASP A 288 -44.86 -5.13 -0.81
C ASP A 288 -44.04 -4.64 0.39
N HIS A 289 -43.85 -3.33 0.58
CA HIS A 289 -43.05 -2.73 1.65
C HIS A 289 -43.62 -1.36 2.05
N PHE A 290 -43.29 -0.80 3.22
CA PHE A 290 -43.83 0.48 3.73
C PHE A 290 -42.81 1.62 3.75
N CYS A 291 -41.91 1.68 2.76
CA CYS A 291 -41.12 2.88 2.51
C CYS A 291 -41.93 3.85 1.64
N GLY A 292 -42.48 4.91 2.24
CA GLY A 292 -43.22 5.94 1.48
C GLY A 292 -42.35 6.73 0.47
N ASN A 293 -41.04 6.51 0.46
CA ASN A 293 -40.06 7.17 -0.39
C ASN A 293 -39.13 6.14 -1.06
N GLU A 294 -38.59 6.51 -2.23
CA GLU A 294 -37.51 5.75 -2.85
C GLU A 294 -36.25 5.76 -1.97
N HIS A 295 -35.51 4.65 -1.99
CA HIS A 295 -34.25 4.53 -1.24
C HIS A 295 -33.22 3.71 -2.00
N GLN A 296 -31.95 3.83 -1.61
CA GLN A 296 -30.85 3.14 -2.28
C GLN A 296 -30.94 1.63 -2.13
N CYS A 297 -30.66 0.89 -3.20
CA CYS A 297 -30.51 -0.56 -3.14
C CYS A 297 -29.23 -0.94 -2.38
N GLN A 298 -29.36 -1.84 -1.41
CA GLN A 298 -28.24 -2.28 -0.57
C GLN A 298 -27.55 -3.56 -1.08
N LYS A 299 -28.08 -4.18 -2.14
CA LYS A 299 -27.47 -5.37 -2.76
C LYS A 299 -26.20 -4.99 -3.54
N PHE A 300 -25.26 -5.92 -3.61
CA PHE A 300 -24.02 -5.77 -4.37
C PHE A 300 -24.25 -5.96 -5.87
N CYS A 301 -23.32 -5.47 -6.68
CA CYS A 301 -23.31 -5.70 -8.11
C CYS A 301 -23.28 -7.20 -8.45
N GLU A 302 -24.10 -7.62 -9.40
CA GLU A 302 -24.25 -8.98 -9.92
C GLU A 302 -23.54 -9.19 -11.26
N ASP A 303 -22.91 -8.16 -11.84
CA ASP A 303 -22.15 -8.29 -13.10
C ASP A 303 -20.89 -9.11 -12.91
N ASP A 304 -20.51 -9.93 -13.90
CA ASP A 304 -19.33 -10.77 -13.76
C ASP A 304 -18.03 -9.94 -13.68
N GLY A 305 -17.02 -10.48 -13.02
CA GLY A 305 -15.77 -9.77 -12.72
C GLY A 305 -15.83 -8.92 -11.45
N ILE A 306 -14.82 -8.07 -11.27
CA ILE A 306 -14.58 -7.33 -10.03
C ILE A 306 -14.83 -5.85 -10.27
N CYS A 307 -15.69 -5.23 -9.46
CA CYS A 307 -16.07 -3.82 -9.65
C CYS A 307 -14.90 -2.85 -9.45
N LYS A 308 -14.02 -3.15 -8.49
CA LYS A 308 -12.87 -2.31 -8.19
C LYS A 308 -11.70 -3.15 -7.70
N VAL A 309 -10.54 -2.92 -8.30
CA VAL A 309 -9.24 -3.42 -7.81
C VAL A 309 -8.40 -2.20 -7.44
N THR A 310 -7.99 -2.11 -6.17
CA THR A 310 -7.13 -1.00 -5.72
C THR A 310 -5.71 -1.23 -6.26
N THR A 311 -5.30 -0.41 -7.22
CA THR A 311 -3.99 -0.52 -7.88
C THR A 311 -2.84 0.05 -7.05
N GLU A 312 -3.15 0.78 -5.98
CA GLU A 312 -2.19 1.21 -4.96
C GLU A 312 -2.20 0.20 -3.80
N PRO A 313 -1.16 -0.66 -3.70
CA PRO A 313 -1.11 -1.68 -2.66
C PRO A 313 -0.96 -1.06 -1.26
N LYS A 314 -1.67 -1.64 -0.29
CA LYS A 314 -1.48 -1.29 1.12
C LYS A 314 -0.08 -1.74 1.56
N ARG A 315 0.74 -0.80 2.00
CA ARG A 315 2.08 -1.02 2.56
C ARG A 315 1.97 -1.30 4.05
N GLN A 316 2.48 -2.44 4.47
CA GLN A 316 2.59 -2.83 5.89
C GLN A 316 4.00 -3.35 6.13
N GLU A 317 4.67 -2.86 7.18
CA GLU A 317 5.96 -3.43 7.58
C GLU A 317 5.70 -4.73 8.37
N GLU A 318 6.29 -5.84 7.93
CA GLU A 318 6.23 -7.14 8.58
C GLU A 318 7.63 -7.69 8.81
N VAL A 319 7.74 -8.66 9.72
CA VAL A 319 8.98 -9.40 9.97
C VAL A 319 8.74 -10.87 9.69
N TYR A 320 9.41 -11.40 8.67
CA TYR A 320 9.43 -12.82 8.40
C TYR A 320 10.51 -13.49 9.25
N LYS A 321 10.14 -14.59 9.93
CA LYS A 321 11.07 -15.46 10.64
C LYS A 321 11.35 -16.66 9.76
N GLY A 322 12.59 -16.75 9.26
CA GLY A 322 13.03 -17.86 8.43
C GLY A 322 13.14 -19.16 9.22
N LEU A 323 13.24 -20.26 8.50
CA LEU A 323 13.39 -21.60 9.04
C LEU A 323 14.84 -21.89 9.50
N VAL A 324 15.82 -21.11 9.04
CA VAL A 324 17.18 -21.09 9.57
C VAL A 324 17.21 -20.27 10.86
N LYS A 325 17.84 -20.81 11.91
CA LYS A 325 17.92 -20.16 13.22
C LYS A 325 18.66 -18.82 13.09
N GLU A 326 18.12 -17.77 13.71
CA GLU A 326 18.60 -16.37 13.65
C GLU A 326 18.24 -15.59 12.37
N THR A 327 17.57 -16.21 11.39
CA THR A 327 17.07 -15.49 10.21
C THR A 327 15.81 -14.70 10.54
N SER A 328 15.90 -13.37 10.50
CA SER A 328 14.79 -12.44 10.69
C SER A 328 14.88 -11.34 9.63
N ILE A 329 13.85 -11.23 8.79
CA ILE A 329 13.84 -10.33 7.63
C ILE A 329 12.69 -9.34 7.81
N ALA A 330 13.04 -8.06 8.00
CA ALA A 330 12.06 -6.98 7.97
C ALA A 330 11.79 -6.63 6.50
N PHE A 331 10.52 -6.59 6.12
CA PHE A 331 10.13 -6.30 4.74
C PHE A 331 8.81 -5.54 4.69
N THR A 332 8.64 -4.82 3.58
CA THR A 332 7.37 -4.18 3.27
C THR A 332 6.47 -5.16 2.51
N LYS A 333 5.34 -5.51 3.12
CA LYS A 333 4.27 -6.27 2.47
C LYS A 333 3.33 -5.34 1.74
N TYR A 334 3.13 -5.65 0.46
CA TYR A 334 2.16 -5.02 -0.42
C TYR A 334 0.97 -5.95 -0.58
N THR A 335 -0.24 -5.47 -0.24
CA THR A 335 -1.47 -6.24 -0.41
C THR A 335 -2.45 -5.51 -1.32
N GLN A 336 -3.01 -6.22 -2.30
CA GLN A 336 -4.05 -5.71 -3.17
C GLN A 336 -5.44 -5.99 -2.57
N SER A 337 -6.27 -4.95 -2.48
CA SER A 337 -7.68 -5.10 -2.11
C SER A 337 -8.58 -5.03 -3.33
N ASN A 338 -9.65 -5.81 -3.31
CA ASN A 338 -10.72 -5.76 -4.29
C ASN A 338 -12.05 -5.44 -3.58
N GLU A 339 -12.99 -4.87 -4.32
CA GLU A 339 -14.30 -4.50 -3.79
C GLU A 339 -15.40 -4.78 -4.81
N ARG A 340 -16.51 -5.34 -4.33
CA ARG A 340 -17.80 -5.39 -5.02
C ARG A 340 -18.59 -4.14 -4.64
N LEU A 341 -18.88 -3.28 -5.62
CA LEU A 341 -19.63 -2.05 -5.37
C LEU A 341 -21.12 -2.33 -5.18
N ARG A 342 -21.79 -1.46 -4.44
CA ARG A 342 -23.25 -1.53 -4.23
C ARG A 342 -23.99 -1.12 -5.50
N CYS A 343 -25.21 -1.63 -5.64
CA CYS A 343 -26.07 -1.31 -6.76
C CYS A 343 -26.42 0.20 -6.77
N ILE A 344 -26.34 0.84 -7.93
CA ILE A 344 -26.68 2.27 -8.12
C ILE A 344 -28.19 2.50 -8.20
N LYS A 345 -28.97 1.48 -8.52
CA LYS A 345 -30.43 1.60 -8.71
C LYS A 345 -31.13 1.87 -7.38
N LYS A 346 -32.15 2.71 -7.43
CA LYS A 346 -33.06 2.97 -6.30
C LYS A 346 -34.20 1.96 -6.30
N ILE A 347 -34.61 1.58 -5.10
CA ILE A 347 -35.81 0.78 -4.86
C ILE A 347 -37.00 1.75 -4.84
N PRO A 348 -38.03 1.53 -5.68
CA PRO A 348 -39.22 2.38 -5.72
C PRO A 348 -39.97 2.40 -4.38
N PRO A 349 -40.78 3.45 -4.10
CA PRO A 349 -41.63 3.48 -2.93
C PRO A 349 -42.48 2.22 -2.84
N ASN A 350 -42.61 1.73 -1.62
CA ASN A 350 -43.41 0.55 -1.28
C ASN A 350 -42.98 -0.78 -1.93
N LYS A 351 -41.73 -0.89 -2.41
CA LYS A 351 -41.14 -2.14 -2.91
C LYS A 351 -39.92 -2.53 -2.06
N PHE A 352 -39.62 -3.83 -1.97
CA PHE A 352 -38.40 -4.33 -1.32
C PHE A 352 -37.19 -4.33 -2.26
N GLU A 353 -37.42 -4.45 -3.56
CA GLU A 353 -36.38 -4.58 -4.58
C GLU A 353 -36.76 -3.81 -5.83
N HIS A 354 -35.77 -3.37 -6.61
CA HIS A 354 -36.01 -2.88 -7.97
C HIS A 354 -36.02 -4.06 -8.95
N THR A 355 -36.65 -3.88 -10.11
CA THR A 355 -36.64 -4.90 -11.16
C THR A 355 -35.32 -4.90 -11.95
N GLY A 356 -34.90 -6.08 -12.39
CA GLY A 356 -33.69 -6.28 -13.20
C GLY A 356 -32.40 -6.37 -12.39
N LYS A 357 -31.31 -6.70 -13.09
CA LYS A 357 -30.00 -7.02 -12.51
C LYS A 357 -29.41 -5.87 -11.67
N HIS A 358 -28.71 -6.21 -10.61
CA HIS A 358 -28.01 -5.24 -9.75
C HIS A 358 -26.68 -4.82 -10.39
N THR A 359 -26.58 -3.54 -10.77
CA THR A 359 -25.36 -2.98 -11.40
C THR A 359 -24.92 -1.69 -10.68
N HIS A 360 -23.67 -1.28 -10.84
CA HIS A 360 -23.14 -0.01 -10.29
C HIS A 360 -22.87 1.05 -11.38
N GLY A 361 -23.48 0.87 -12.55
CA GLY A 361 -23.42 1.73 -13.74
C GLY A 361 -24.16 1.06 -14.90
N GLU A 362 -24.50 1.80 -15.96
CA GLU A 362 -25.07 1.21 -17.19
C GLU A 362 -24.00 0.52 -18.05
N ASP A 363 -22.76 1.05 -18.05
CA ASP A 363 -21.57 0.48 -18.71
C ASP A 363 -20.38 0.40 -17.73
N SER A 364 -20.63 -0.11 -16.52
CA SER A 364 -19.61 -0.21 -15.48
C SER A 364 -18.45 -1.13 -15.89
N PHE A 365 -17.21 -0.60 -15.86
CA PHE A 365 -16.01 -1.41 -16.05
C PHE A 365 -15.83 -2.38 -14.90
N HIS A 366 -15.61 -3.65 -15.23
CA HIS A 366 -15.28 -4.71 -14.29
C HIS A 366 -13.92 -5.31 -14.65
N PHE A 367 -13.07 -5.49 -13.65
CA PHE A 367 -11.78 -6.15 -13.79
C PHE A 367 -11.96 -7.66 -13.93
N CYS A 368 -11.02 -8.30 -14.61
CA CYS A 368 -10.92 -9.74 -14.67
C CYS A 368 -10.67 -10.35 -13.27
N ASP A 369 -11.29 -11.50 -13.02
CA ASP A 369 -11.24 -12.26 -11.77
C ASP A 369 -10.06 -13.24 -11.69
N ALA A 370 -9.27 -13.37 -12.76
CA ALA A 370 -8.04 -14.14 -12.77
C ALA A 370 -7.00 -13.54 -11.81
N LYS A 371 -6.35 -14.42 -11.03
CA LYS A 371 -5.30 -14.06 -10.07
C LYS A 371 -3.95 -14.62 -10.51
N CYS A 372 -2.89 -13.87 -10.24
CA CYS A 372 -1.54 -14.40 -10.34
C CYS A 372 -1.34 -15.50 -9.29
N GLN A 373 -0.85 -16.67 -9.71
CA GLN A 373 -0.67 -17.84 -8.83
C GLN A 373 0.40 -17.65 -7.73
N PHE A 374 1.26 -16.63 -7.85
CA PHE A 374 2.35 -16.40 -6.90
C PHE A 374 2.05 -15.32 -5.86
N CYS A 375 1.41 -14.22 -6.29
CA CYS A 375 1.14 -13.06 -5.42
C CYS A 375 -0.35 -12.78 -5.21
N GLU A 376 -1.25 -13.55 -5.84
CA GLU A 376 -2.71 -13.44 -5.76
C GLU A 376 -3.32 -12.13 -6.27
N TYR A 377 -2.50 -11.27 -6.91
CA TYR A 377 -2.99 -10.02 -7.48
C TYR A 377 -3.85 -10.31 -8.71
N PHE A 378 -4.98 -9.61 -8.80
CA PHE A 378 -5.95 -9.68 -9.87
C PHE A 378 -5.42 -9.06 -11.16
N CYS A 379 -5.85 -9.62 -12.28
CA CYS A 379 -5.64 -9.03 -13.59
C CYS A 379 -6.30 -7.64 -13.67
N THR A 380 -5.58 -6.66 -14.21
CA THR A 380 -6.06 -5.28 -14.32
C THR A 380 -6.81 -4.99 -15.63
N LEU A 381 -6.99 -6.01 -16.48
CA LEU A 381 -7.72 -5.92 -17.76
C LEU A 381 -9.24 -6.12 -17.55
N PRO A 382 -10.08 -5.66 -18.50
CA PRO A 382 -11.53 -5.84 -18.41
C PRO A 382 -11.94 -7.32 -18.39
N TYR A 383 -13.00 -7.63 -17.65
CA TYR A 383 -13.58 -8.97 -17.59
C TYR A 383 -13.89 -9.53 -18.99
N GLY A 384 -13.58 -10.80 -19.22
CA GLY A 384 -13.76 -11.47 -20.52
C GLY A 384 -12.73 -11.12 -21.60
N HIS A 385 -11.62 -10.44 -21.27
CA HIS A 385 -10.54 -10.17 -22.22
C HIS A 385 -9.91 -11.47 -22.77
N LYS A 386 -9.41 -11.42 -24.01
CA LYS A 386 -8.72 -12.54 -24.69
C LYS A 386 -7.19 -12.44 -24.66
N GLN A 387 -6.66 -11.31 -24.19
CA GLN A 387 -5.22 -11.06 -24.08
C GLN A 387 -4.62 -11.86 -22.92
N ILE A 388 -3.28 -11.99 -22.90
CA ILE A 388 -2.54 -12.51 -21.73
C ILE A 388 -2.85 -11.62 -20.51
N HIS A 389 -3.04 -12.21 -19.34
CA HIS A 389 -3.37 -11.47 -18.12
C HIS A 389 -2.23 -10.52 -17.73
N ASP A 390 -2.54 -9.35 -17.20
CA ASP A 390 -1.55 -8.33 -16.80
C ASP A 390 -1.90 -7.79 -15.42
N THR A 391 -0.90 -7.55 -14.57
CA THR A 391 -1.10 -7.03 -13.21
C THR A 391 0.15 -6.32 -12.66
N ARG A 392 -0.03 -5.54 -11.60
CA ARG A 392 1.06 -4.87 -10.86
C ARG A 392 1.60 -5.76 -9.74
N HIS A 393 2.06 -6.95 -10.11
CA HIS A 393 2.59 -8.01 -9.24
C HIS A 393 3.07 -7.56 -7.84
N GLY A 394 2.59 -8.24 -6.80
CA GLY A 394 2.96 -7.97 -5.40
C GLY A 394 3.95 -8.97 -4.81
N ASN A 395 3.94 -9.06 -3.47
CA ASN A 395 4.72 -10.03 -2.71
C ASN A 395 4.30 -11.47 -3.03
N MET A 396 5.26 -12.39 -3.09
CA MET A 396 5.01 -13.80 -3.44
C MET A 396 4.46 -14.58 -2.23
N THR A 397 3.20 -14.30 -1.86
CA THR A 397 2.52 -14.85 -0.68
C THR A 397 2.21 -16.35 -0.80
N GLN A 398 2.16 -16.89 -2.02
CA GLN A 398 1.79 -18.28 -2.30
C GLN A 398 2.98 -19.14 -2.74
N THR A 399 4.21 -18.74 -2.40
CA THR A 399 5.42 -19.42 -2.87
C THR A 399 6.37 -19.79 -1.75
N GLU A 400 7.09 -20.87 -1.97
CA GLU A 400 8.18 -21.34 -1.11
C GLU A 400 9.45 -21.47 -1.95
N PHE A 401 10.60 -21.20 -1.33
CA PHE A 401 11.88 -21.42 -1.98
C PHE A 401 12.14 -22.91 -2.18
N THR A 402 12.62 -23.24 -3.37
CA THR A 402 13.06 -24.56 -3.82
C THR A 402 14.46 -24.46 -4.41
N GLY A 403 15.27 -25.49 -4.26
CA GLY A 403 16.64 -25.49 -4.79
C GLY A 403 17.33 -26.85 -4.64
N GLU A 404 18.49 -26.97 -5.29
CA GLU A 404 19.34 -28.17 -5.23
C GLU A 404 20.00 -28.31 -3.85
N SER A 405 20.37 -27.19 -3.22
CA SER A 405 20.92 -27.14 -1.87
C SER A 405 19.83 -26.89 -0.83
N ASN A 406 19.87 -27.63 0.27
CA ASN A 406 18.90 -27.45 1.36
C ASN A 406 19.01 -26.08 2.04
N GLU A 407 20.23 -25.54 2.21
CA GLU A 407 20.47 -24.19 2.73
C GLU A 407 21.20 -23.35 1.67
N PHE A 408 20.82 -22.08 1.54
CA PHE A 408 21.38 -21.15 0.56
C PHE A 408 21.30 -19.71 1.06
N GLU A 409 21.99 -18.79 0.39
CA GLU A 409 21.94 -17.36 0.71
C GLU A 409 21.17 -16.61 -0.38
N TYR A 410 20.21 -15.77 0.03
CA TYR A 410 19.42 -14.94 -0.87
C TYR A 410 19.32 -13.52 -0.28
N ALA A 411 19.70 -12.52 -1.07
CA ALA A 411 19.70 -11.11 -0.66
C ALA A 411 20.42 -10.82 0.68
N GLY A 412 21.51 -11.57 0.98
CA GLY A 412 22.26 -11.46 2.24
C GLY A 412 21.64 -12.19 3.43
N HIS A 413 20.60 -12.99 3.21
CA HIS A 413 19.92 -13.78 4.23
C HIS A 413 20.15 -15.28 4.01
N LYS A 414 20.47 -15.99 5.08
CA LYS A 414 20.54 -17.46 5.07
C LYS A 414 19.14 -18.05 5.14
N LEU A 415 18.76 -18.78 4.12
CA LEU A 415 17.47 -19.44 3.97
C LEU A 415 17.67 -20.94 3.73
N ARG A 416 16.59 -21.69 3.83
CA ARG A 416 16.54 -23.09 3.46
C ARG A 416 15.30 -23.41 2.64
N VAL A 417 15.31 -24.57 1.99
CA VAL A 417 14.16 -25.04 1.21
C VAL A 417 12.91 -25.12 2.09
N GLY A 418 11.79 -24.58 1.58
CA GLY A 418 10.53 -24.42 2.31
C GLY A 418 10.36 -23.07 3.03
N ASP A 419 11.39 -22.19 3.05
CA ASP A 419 11.19 -20.80 3.47
C ASP A 419 10.19 -20.10 2.52
N GLN A 420 9.34 -19.23 3.08
CA GLN A 420 8.26 -18.56 2.34
C GLN A 420 8.80 -17.38 1.53
N GLY A 421 8.31 -17.19 0.31
CA GLY A 421 8.67 -16.09 -0.58
C GLY A 421 7.97 -14.75 -0.26
N VAL A 422 7.23 -14.67 0.85
CA VAL A 422 6.37 -13.51 1.20
C VAL A 422 7.12 -12.17 1.25
N PHE A 423 8.41 -12.18 1.53
CA PHE A 423 9.25 -10.97 1.57
C PHE A 423 9.84 -10.57 0.23
N VAL A 424 9.61 -11.37 -0.83
CA VAL A 424 10.11 -11.13 -2.19
C VAL A 424 8.99 -10.64 -3.09
N LEU A 425 9.28 -9.63 -3.92
CA LEU A 425 8.36 -9.13 -4.92
C LEU A 425 8.42 -9.97 -6.19
N CYS A 426 7.25 -10.39 -6.69
CA CYS A 426 7.12 -11.28 -7.84
C CYS A 426 7.74 -10.70 -9.14
N ASN A 427 7.74 -9.37 -9.28
CA ASN A 427 8.35 -8.65 -10.40
C ASN A 427 9.82 -8.24 -10.19
N LEU A 428 10.43 -8.60 -9.06
CA LEU A 428 11.84 -8.29 -8.78
C LEU A 428 12.68 -9.55 -8.53
N HIS A 429 12.07 -10.67 -8.14
CA HIS A 429 12.79 -11.90 -7.83
C HIS A 429 13.80 -12.30 -8.92
N CYS A 430 13.39 -12.31 -10.19
CA CYS A 430 14.25 -12.74 -11.29
C CYS A 430 15.34 -11.72 -11.62
N LYS A 431 15.10 -10.44 -11.32
CA LYS A 431 16.06 -9.36 -11.55
C LYS A 431 17.30 -9.52 -10.67
N ASP A 432 17.09 -9.86 -9.40
CA ASP A 432 18.18 -10.03 -8.43
C ASP A 432 19.01 -11.30 -8.71
N LEU A 433 18.45 -12.27 -9.44
CA LEU A 433 19.13 -13.50 -9.84
C LEU A 433 19.98 -13.38 -11.12
N GLY A 434 19.76 -12.36 -11.95
CA GLY A 434 20.47 -12.23 -13.23
C GLY A 434 20.15 -13.41 -14.16
N ARG A 435 21.17 -14.17 -14.61
CA ARG A 435 20.97 -15.38 -15.44
C ARG A 435 20.52 -16.54 -14.54
N HIS A 436 19.34 -17.09 -14.80
CA HIS A 436 18.74 -18.09 -13.94
C HIS A 436 17.81 -19.03 -14.72
N ARG A 437 17.48 -20.16 -14.07
CA ARG A 437 16.48 -21.13 -14.48
C ARG A 437 15.39 -21.23 -13.42
N HIS A 438 14.18 -21.57 -13.82
CA HIS A 438 13.06 -21.82 -12.90
C HIS A 438 12.90 -23.31 -12.66
N ILE A 439 12.39 -23.69 -11.50
CA ILE A 439 12.01 -25.06 -11.18
C ILE A 439 10.49 -25.12 -11.18
N ASP A 440 9.91 -26.04 -11.96
CA ASP A 440 8.46 -26.27 -12.02
C ASP A 440 8.15 -27.76 -12.13
N TYR A 441 6.92 -28.16 -11.82
CA TYR A 441 6.50 -29.55 -11.96
C TYR A 441 6.45 -30.00 -13.42
N CYS A 442 6.77 -31.27 -13.64
CA CYS A 442 6.65 -31.89 -14.95
C CYS A 442 5.19 -31.91 -15.41
N GLN A 443 4.88 -31.30 -16.57
CA GLN A 443 3.54 -31.38 -17.16
C GLN A 443 3.23 -32.76 -17.76
N ASN A 444 4.25 -33.49 -18.21
CA ASN A 444 4.12 -34.85 -18.73
C ASN A 444 5.29 -35.73 -18.31
N ALA A 445 5.10 -36.52 -17.26
CA ALA A 445 6.15 -37.35 -16.67
C ALA A 445 6.77 -38.38 -17.64
N GLU A 446 6.07 -38.80 -18.70
CA GLU A 446 6.63 -39.73 -19.70
C GLU A 446 7.56 -39.02 -20.69
N ASN A 447 7.15 -37.85 -21.21
CA ASN A 447 7.99 -37.04 -22.09
C ASN A 447 9.27 -36.56 -21.39
N CYS A 448 9.20 -36.34 -20.08
CA CYS A 448 10.35 -35.93 -19.26
C CYS A 448 11.42 -37.01 -19.16
N LYS A 449 11.02 -38.27 -19.02
CA LYS A 449 11.95 -39.41 -18.96
C LYS A 449 12.61 -39.74 -20.30
N LEU A 450 11.95 -39.38 -21.41
CA LEU A 450 12.39 -39.70 -22.77
C LEU A 450 13.28 -38.62 -23.40
N GLY A 451 13.51 -37.48 -22.73
CA GLY A 451 14.40 -36.41 -23.21
C GLY A 451 13.86 -35.62 -24.41
N ASN A 452 12.56 -35.72 -24.72
CA ASN A 452 11.92 -35.08 -25.89
C ASN A 452 11.28 -33.71 -25.54
N GLN A 453 11.90 -32.93 -24.64
CA GLN A 453 11.24 -31.78 -24.02
C GLN A 453 11.51 -30.41 -24.69
N GLY A 454 12.31 -30.35 -25.76
CA GLY A 454 12.70 -29.09 -26.42
C GLY A 454 13.87 -28.39 -25.72
N GLN A 455 14.21 -27.17 -26.15
CA GLN A 455 15.37 -26.41 -25.63
C GLN A 455 15.10 -25.65 -24.32
N ASP A 456 13.83 -25.45 -23.97
CA ASP A 456 13.40 -24.64 -22.82
C ASP A 456 13.16 -25.46 -21.54
N ILE A 457 13.36 -26.79 -21.59
CA ILE A 457 13.04 -27.72 -20.50
C ILE A 457 14.19 -28.71 -20.32
N GLN A 458 14.61 -28.91 -19.07
CA GLN A 458 15.58 -29.93 -18.68
C GLN A 458 15.10 -30.67 -17.43
N HIS A 459 14.89 -31.98 -17.54
CA HIS A 459 14.42 -32.78 -16.41
C HIS A 459 15.42 -32.85 -15.23
N ILE A 460 14.89 -32.75 -14.01
CA ILE A 460 15.67 -32.91 -12.77
C ILE A 460 15.54 -34.35 -12.29
N ASN A 461 16.63 -35.11 -12.38
CA ASN A 461 16.65 -36.51 -11.94
C ASN A 461 16.71 -36.67 -10.41
N GLU A 462 17.07 -35.61 -9.68
CA GLU A 462 17.17 -35.61 -8.22
C GLU A 462 15.83 -35.31 -7.55
N LYS A 463 15.69 -35.76 -6.30
CA LYS A 463 14.50 -35.53 -5.48
C LYS A 463 14.52 -34.12 -4.86
N VAL A 464 13.99 -33.15 -5.61
CA VAL A 464 13.94 -31.74 -5.18
C VAL A 464 12.69 -31.45 -4.33
N GLN A 465 12.87 -30.77 -3.21
CA GLN A 465 11.81 -30.28 -2.32
C GLN A 465 11.23 -28.94 -2.82
N PRO A 466 9.96 -28.58 -2.57
CA PRO A 466 8.95 -29.34 -1.82
C PRO A 466 8.36 -30.49 -2.64
N ASN A 467 7.81 -31.51 -1.97
CA ASN A 467 7.22 -32.71 -2.58
C ASN A 467 8.21 -33.50 -3.47
N PRO A 468 9.16 -34.24 -2.88
CA PRO A 468 10.26 -34.89 -3.60
C PRO A 468 9.83 -36.05 -4.49
N ASP A 469 8.61 -36.58 -4.29
CA ASP A 469 8.05 -37.66 -5.10
C ASP A 469 7.34 -37.15 -6.36
N ASN A 470 7.09 -35.83 -6.43
CA ASN A 470 6.56 -35.19 -7.63
C ASN A 470 7.73 -34.73 -8.52
N PRO A 471 7.83 -35.25 -9.76
CA PRO A 471 8.93 -34.93 -10.67
C PRO A 471 8.89 -33.47 -11.11
N LYS A 472 10.07 -32.87 -11.26
CA LYS A 472 10.26 -31.45 -11.61
C LYS A 472 11.24 -31.29 -12.77
N ASP A 473 11.10 -30.18 -13.48
CA ASP A 473 11.98 -29.76 -14.56
C ASP A 473 12.59 -28.39 -14.24
N PHE A 474 13.81 -28.17 -14.72
CA PHE A 474 14.28 -26.83 -14.98
C PHE A 474 13.62 -26.30 -16.24
N ILE A 475 13.08 -25.09 -16.18
CA ILE A 475 12.46 -24.41 -17.32
C ILE A 475 13.05 -23.02 -17.53
N SER A 476 13.06 -22.56 -18.79
CA SER A 476 13.50 -21.21 -19.12
C SER A 476 12.55 -20.14 -18.54
N HIS A 477 13.08 -18.93 -18.32
CA HIS A 477 12.29 -17.78 -17.83
C HIS A 477 11.05 -17.50 -18.72
N LYS A 478 11.24 -17.61 -20.03
CA LYS A 478 10.17 -17.41 -21.01
C LYS A 478 9.07 -18.45 -20.82
N LEU A 479 9.42 -19.72 -20.78
CA LEU A 479 8.46 -20.81 -20.61
C LEU A 479 7.75 -20.73 -19.25
N PHE A 480 8.45 -20.31 -18.20
CA PHE A 480 7.88 -20.07 -16.88
C PHE A 480 6.70 -19.09 -16.95
N TRP A 481 6.89 -17.90 -17.54
CA TRP A 481 5.80 -16.92 -17.66
C TRP A 481 4.70 -17.38 -18.62
N GLU A 482 5.04 -18.05 -19.73
CA GLU A 482 4.05 -18.62 -20.65
C GLU A 482 3.09 -19.59 -19.93
N ARG A 483 3.60 -20.43 -19.01
CA ARG A 483 2.79 -21.37 -18.22
C ARG A 483 1.85 -20.67 -17.24
N THR A 484 2.21 -19.48 -16.75
CA THR A 484 1.38 -18.74 -15.79
C THR A 484 0.15 -18.11 -16.43
N GLY A 485 0.17 -17.89 -17.75
CA GLY A 485 -0.85 -17.10 -18.45
C GLY A 485 -0.84 -15.60 -18.12
N PHE A 486 0.16 -15.13 -17.37
CA PHE A 486 0.42 -13.72 -17.08
C PHE A 486 1.57 -13.19 -17.92
N LYS A 487 1.49 -11.91 -18.22
CA LYS A 487 2.51 -11.18 -18.95
C LYS A 487 3.77 -11.06 -18.09
N ASP A 488 4.91 -11.33 -18.73
CA ASP A 488 6.22 -11.13 -18.14
C ASP A 488 6.39 -9.65 -17.70
N PRO A 489 6.61 -9.37 -16.40
CA PRO A 489 6.69 -8.01 -15.88
C PRO A 489 8.06 -7.34 -16.07
N TYR A 490 9.06 -8.06 -16.58
CA TYR A 490 10.42 -7.57 -16.76
C TYR A 490 10.60 -6.80 -18.08
N SER A 491 11.59 -5.92 -18.14
CA SER A 491 11.89 -5.15 -19.35
C SER A 491 12.47 -6.04 -20.46
N ALA A 492 12.36 -5.61 -21.72
CA ALA A 492 12.92 -6.34 -22.86
C ALA A 492 14.44 -6.59 -22.73
N GLN A 493 15.16 -5.67 -22.07
CA GLN A 493 16.59 -5.83 -21.79
C GLN A 493 16.85 -6.94 -20.75
N GLU A 494 16.09 -6.95 -19.65
CA GLU A 494 16.19 -8.00 -18.62
C GLU A 494 15.83 -9.37 -19.20
N GLN A 495 14.75 -9.46 -19.98
CA GLN A 495 14.36 -10.71 -20.66
C GLN A 495 15.46 -11.21 -21.60
N GLN A 496 16.17 -10.33 -22.32
CA GLN A 496 17.31 -10.72 -23.15
C GLN A 496 18.52 -11.21 -22.34
N GLU A 497 18.72 -10.72 -21.12
CA GLU A 497 19.74 -11.26 -20.23
C GLU A 497 19.33 -12.64 -19.71
N PHE A 498 18.05 -12.85 -19.40
CA PHE A 498 17.53 -14.12 -18.88
C PHE A 498 17.55 -15.26 -19.90
N THR A 499 17.60 -14.96 -21.21
CA THR A 499 17.75 -15.99 -22.24
C THR A 499 19.17 -16.53 -22.37
N LYS A 500 20.15 -15.89 -21.73
CA LYS A 500 21.54 -16.35 -21.74
C LYS A 500 21.70 -17.55 -20.80
N CYS A 501 22.67 -18.40 -21.11
CA CYS A 501 23.00 -19.58 -20.30
C CYS A 501 23.23 -19.20 -18.83
N ASP A 502 22.59 -19.95 -17.92
CA ASP A 502 22.74 -19.85 -16.47
C ASP A 502 24.12 -20.31 -15.99
N HIS A 503 24.85 -21.05 -16.83
CA HIS A 503 26.28 -21.26 -16.68
C HIS A 503 27.05 -20.06 -17.23
N GLU A 504 27.52 -19.21 -16.32
CA GLU A 504 28.60 -18.27 -16.63
C GLU A 504 29.85 -19.10 -16.98
N CYS A 505 30.29 -19.04 -18.24
CA CYS A 505 31.47 -19.75 -18.68
C CYS A 505 32.66 -19.26 -17.84
N SER A 506 33.14 -20.12 -16.93
CA SER A 506 34.26 -19.87 -16.00
C SER A 506 35.59 -19.54 -16.69
N ASP A 507 35.62 -19.52 -18.02
CA ASP A 507 36.80 -19.14 -18.78
C ASP A 507 36.99 -17.63 -18.62
N GLU A 508 38.00 -17.23 -17.83
CA GLU A 508 38.41 -15.84 -17.58
C GLU A 508 38.53 -15.00 -18.87
N LYS A 509 38.73 -15.66 -20.03
CA LYS A 509 38.72 -15.01 -21.35
C LYS A 509 37.40 -14.32 -21.68
N HIS A 510 36.25 -14.84 -21.21
CA HIS A 510 34.94 -14.26 -21.51
C HIS A 510 34.59 -13.03 -20.65
N HIS A 511 35.17 -12.89 -19.45
CA HIS A 511 35.00 -11.70 -18.61
C HIS A 511 35.91 -10.53 -19.03
N LYS A 512 37.17 -10.83 -19.40
CA LYS A 512 38.18 -9.81 -19.73
C LYS A 512 37.94 -9.15 -21.11
N THR A 513 37.50 -9.92 -22.09
CA THR A 513 37.24 -9.41 -23.45
C THR A 513 35.99 -8.50 -23.50
N GLY A 514 34.93 -8.83 -22.77
CA GLY A 514 33.71 -8.02 -22.71
C GLY A 514 33.94 -6.63 -22.11
N ALA A 515 34.72 -6.55 -21.03
CA ALA A 515 35.09 -5.28 -20.41
C ALA A 515 35.94 -4.39 -21.34
N VAL A 516 36.89 -4.98 -22.07
CA VAL A 516 37.69 -4.27 -23.08
C VAL A 516 36.80 -3.75 -24.21
N TYR A 517 35.85 -4.55 -24.69
CA TYR A 517 34.93 -4.15 -25.77
C TYR A 517 34.02 -3.00 -25.32
N GLN A 518 33.52 -3.07 -24.09
CA GLN A 518 32.73 -2.00 -23.49
C GLN A 518 33.54 -0.69 -23.33
N ALA A 519 34.79 -0.79 -22.88
CA ALA A 519 35.66 0.39 -22.73
C ALA A 519 35.98 1.06 -24.07
N VAL A 520 36.22 0.28 -25.13
CA VAL A 520 36.41 0.79 -26.50
C VAL A 520 35.15 1.47 -27.01
N TYR A 521 33.99 0.83 -26.83
CA TYR A 521 32.70 1.38 -27.26
C TYR A 521 32.42 2.72 -26.57
N GLN A 522 32.56 2.79 -25.25
CA GLN A 522 32.33 4.03 -24.48
C GLN A 522 33.33 5.14 -24.85
N PHE A 523 34.59 4.81 -25.07
CA PHE A 523 35.60 5.78 -25.51
C PHE A 523 35.22 6.38 -26.87
N MET A 524 34.83 5.55 -27.82
CA MET A 524 34.44 5.98 -29.16
C MET A 524 33.15 6.78 -29.18
N ASP A 525 32.14 6.32 -28.45
CA ASP A 525 30.87 7.03 -28.31
C ASP A 525 31.07 8.42 -27.68
N ALA A 526 31.83 8.52 -26.58
CA ALA A 526 32.15 9.81 -25.96
C ALA A 526 32.92 10.74 -26.91
N ARG A 527 33.83 10.19 -27.73
CA ARG A 527 34.63 10.96 -28.68
C ARG A 527 33.81 11.48 -29.86
N ILE A 528 32.95 10.65 -30.44
CA ILE A 528 32.00 11.05 -31.52
C ILE A 528 31.02 12.10 -31.02
N ASN A 529 30.47 11.92 -29.80
CA ASN A 529 29.54 12.87 -29.19
C ASN A 529 30.20 14.21 -28.83
N SER A 530 31.48 14.20 -28.44
CA SER A 530 32.26 15.43 -28.18
C SER A 530 32.53 16.24 -29.46
N ALA A 531 32.66 15.58 -30.61
CA ALA A 531 32.88 16.23 -31.90
C ALA A 531 31.61 16.85 -32.48
N THR A 532 30.43 16.26 -32.22
CA THR A 532 29.12 16.75 -32.70
C THR A 532 28.60 17.96 -31.92
N THR A 533 29.03 18.14 -30.66
CA THR A 533 28.53 19.22 -29.78
C THR A 533 29.22 20.58 -30.03
N ASN A 534 30.36 20.62 -30.73
CA ASN A 534 31.16 21.83 -30.97
C ASN A 534 31.02 22.38 -32.41
N GLN A 535 29.80 22.70 -32.86
CA GLN A 535 29.52 23.16 -34.23
C GLN A 535 30.03 24.58 -34.61
N ASN A 536 30.87 25.24 -33.80
CA ASN A 536 31.35 26.61 -34.09
C ASN A 536 32.86 26.73 -34.37
N GLN A 537 33.58 25.64 -34.64
CA GLN A 537 34.93 25.73 -35.22
C GLN A 537 35.07 24.77 -36.41
N MET A 538 35.48 25.32 -37.54
CA MET A 538 35.83 24.59 -38.77
C MET A 538 37.07 23.70 -38.53
N SER A 539 36.85 22.52 -37.97
CA SER A 539 37.72 21.34 -38.07
C SER A 539 36.96 20.17 -37.46
N ALA A 540 36.08 19.55 -38.24
CA ALA A 540 35.63 18.20 -37.93
C ALA A 540 36.89 17.32 -37.99
N THR A 541 37.41 16.91 -36.83
CA THR A 541 38.52 15.98 -36.78
C THR A 541 38.00 14.62 -37.26
N GLN A 542 38.19 14.34 -38.55
CA GLN A 542 37.99 13.00 -39.11
C GLN A 542 39.14 12.12 -38.62
N ASP A 543 38.95 11.57 -37.42
CA ASP A 543 39.84 10.57 -36.84
C ASP A 543 39.80 9.34 -37.74
N SER A 544 40.98 8.90 -38.20
CA SER A 544 41.12 7.69 -39.01
C SER A 544 41.69 6.59 -38.11
N ILE A 545 40.98 5.48 -37.99
CA ILE A 545 41.23 4.44 -36.99
C ILE A 545 41.64 3.15 -37.68
N SER A 546 42.60 2.44 -37.10
CA SER A 546 42.90 1.05 -37.43
C SER A 546 42.67 0.20 -36.20
N LEU A 547 41.95 -0.91 -36.33
CA LEU A 547 41.74 -1.84 -35.23
C LEU A 547 42.76 -2.97 -35.32
N ILE A 548 43.51 -3.19 -34.25
CA ILE A 548 44.46 -4.30 -34.12
C ILE A 548 43.97 -5.18 -32.97
N LEU A 549 43.62 -6.42 -33.29
CA LEU A 549 43.32 -7.48 -32.32
C LEU A 549 44.49 -8.45 -32.33
N PHE A 550 44.89 -8.98 -31.18
CA PHE A 550 46.04 -9.86 -31.13
C PHE A 550 45.97 -10.82 -29.94
N ASP A 551 46.58 -11.98 -30.14
CA ASP A 551 46.86 -13.00 -29.13
C ASP A 551 48.33 -13.47 -29.34
N HIS A 552 48.57 -14.70 -29.80
CA HIS A 552 49.86 -15.14 -30.33
C HIS A 552 50.05 -14.73 -31.80
N GLU A 553 48.97 -14.33 -32.49
CA GLU A 553 48.97 -13.75 -33.84
C GLU A 553 48.37 -12.33 -33.83
N VAL A 554 48.54 -11.59 -34.93
CA VAL A 554 47.97 -10.25 -35.09
C VAL A 554 46.93 -10.25 -36.20
N ILE A 555 45.74 -9.77 -35.87
CA ILE A 555 44.61 -9.61 -36.78
C ILE A 555 44.28 -8.13 -36.86
N VAL A 556 44.06 -7.65 -38.08
CA VAL A 556 43.70 -6.25 -38.33
C VAL A 556 42.37 -6.23 -39.07
N PRO A 557 41.24 -6.16 -38.34
CA PRO A 557 39.91 -6.20 -38.97
C PRO A 557 39.69 -5.09 -40.00
N PHE A 558 40.32 -3.92 -39.79
CA PHE A 558 40.38 -2.85 -40.76
C PHE A 558 41.56 -1.90 -40.49
N GLU A 559 42.04 -1.26 -41.55
CA GLU A 559 43.12 -0.28 -41.55
C GLU A 559 42.57 1.08 -42.01
N TYR A 560 42.98 2.17 -41.34
CA TYR A 560 42.75 3.57 -41.71
C TYR A 560 41.30 3.91 -42.15
N ARG A 561 40.32 3.66 -41.29
CA ARG A 561 38.89 3.88 -41.54
C ARG A 561 38.35 5.05 -40.72
N ASP A 562 37.54 5.90 -41.35
CA ASP A 562 36.71 6.89 -40.64
C ASP A 562 35.49 6.17 -40.04
N LEU A 563 35.26 6.32 -38.73
CA LEU A 563 34.20 5.62 -38.01
C LEU A 563 33.24 6.64 -37.40
N THR A 564 32.08 6.78 -38.03
CA THR A 564 31.00 7.67 -37.59
C THR A 564 29.98 6.99 -36.69
N ASP A 565 29.88 5.65 -36.74
CA ASP A 565 29.05 4.83 -35.84
C ASP A 565 29.94 3.90 -34.98
N PRO A 566 29.94 4.03 -33.64
CA PRO A 566 30.72 3.15 -32.77
C PRO A 566 30.27 1.68 -32.81
N LYS A 567 29.07 1.38 -33.32
CA LYS A 567 28.57 0.00 -33.47
C LYS A 567 29.35 -0.80 -34.52
N ASP A 568 29.85 -0.16 -35.59
CA ASP A 568 30.64 -0.85 -36.62
C ASP A 568 31.96 -1.38 -36.06
N LEU A 569 32.56 -0.61 -35.16
CA LEU A 569 33.75 -1.02 -34.41
C LEU A 569 33.44 -2.21 -33.50
N LEU A 570 32.36 -2.12 -32.72
CA LEU A 570 31.96 -3.18 -31.79
C LEU A 570 31.64 -4.48 -32.54
N ASN A 571 30.89 -4.41 -33.65
CA ASN A 571 30.57 -5.56 -34.48
C ASN A 571 31.83 -6.22 -35.06
N SER A 572 32.83 -5.42 -35.46
CA SER A 572 34.11 -5.94 -35.95
C SER A 572 34.91 -6.63 -34.85
N MET A 573 34.83 -6.15 -33.60
CA MET A 573 35.48 -6.77 -32.44
C MET A 573 34.78 -8.07 -32.02
N LEU A 574 33.44 -8.09 -32.01
CA LEU A 574 32.63 -9.26 -31.61
C LEU A 574 32.80 -10.49 -32.52
N GLN A 575 33.32 -10.30 -33.75
CA GLN A 575 33.64 -11.40 -34.66
C GLN A 575 34.90 -12.17 -34.25
N HIS A 576 35.69 -11.64 -33.32
CA HIS A 576 36.94 -12.25 -32.88
C HIS A 576 36.78 -12.98 -31.54
N GLN A 577 37.31 -14.19 -31.46
CA GLN A 577 37.35 -14.98 -30.24
C GLN A 577 38.76 -15.00 -29.67
N ALA A 578 38.92 -14.60 -28.41
CA ALA A 578 40.21 -14.60 -27.75
C ALA A 578 40.77 -16.02 -27.60
N ARG A 579 41.99 -16.26 -28.10
CA ARG A 579 42.72 -17.52 -27.90
C ARG A 579 43.85 -17.31 -26.90
N GLY A 580 44.42 -18.39 -26.39
CA GLY A 580 45.52 -18.30 -25.42
C GLY A 580 46.83 -17.85 -26.07
N GLY A 581 47.71 -17.23 -25.27
CA GLY A 581 48.99 -16.68 -25.71
C GLY A 581 48.89 -15.20 -26.08
N THR A 582 49.81 -14.38 -25.61
CA THR A 582 49.82 -12.92 -25.84
C THR A 582 51.21 -12.49 -26.30
N ASN A 583 51.31 -11.83 -27.46
CA ASN A 583 52.57 -11.36 -28.03
C ASN A 583 52.49 -9.85 -28.36
N TYR A 584 52.87 -9.01 -27.39
CA TYR A 584 52.84 -7.56 -27.57
C TYR A 584 53.87 -7.04 -28.57
N ASP A 585 54.98 -7.76 -28.81
CA ASP A 585 56.00 -7.35 -29.77
C ASP A 585 55.42 -7.29 -31.19
N LEU A 586 54.66 -8.30 -31.58
CA LEU A 586 54.02 -8.37 -32.90
C LEU A 586 52.96 -7.28 -33.07
N ALA A 587 52.14 -7.04 -32.04
CA ALA A 587 51.08 -6.03 -32.08
C ALA A 587 51.66 -4.61 -32.22
N ILE A 588 52.68 -4.27 -31.43
CA ILE A 588 53.33 -2.96 -31.49
C ILE A 588 54.11 -2.79 -32.81
N GLN A 589 54.74 -3.85 -33.32
CA GLN A 589 55.38 -3.82 -34.63
C GLN A 589 54.37 -3.53 -35.74
N LYS A 590 53.19 -4.17 -35.72
CA LYS A 590 52.12 -3.90 -36.70
C LYS A 590 51.57 -2.49 -36.56
N ALA A 591 51.40 -1.98 -35.33
CA ALA A 591 51.01 -0.58 -35.10
C ALA A 591 52.02 0.41 -35.70
N GLY A 592 53.33 0.14 -35.53
CA GLY A 592 54.41 0.93 -36.13
C GLY A 592 54.42 0.91 -37.65
N PHE A 593 54.13 -0.25 -38.24
CA PHE A 593 53.93 -0.36 -39.68
C PHE A 593 52.75 0.48 -40.14
N LEU A 594 51.58 0.40 -39.49
CA LEU A 594 50.38 1.15 -39.88
C LEU A 594 50.59 2.67 -39.77
N ILE A 595 51.18 3.14 -38.68
CA ILE A 595 51.53 4.56 -38.51
C ILE A 595 52.49 5.03 -39.61
N THR A 596 53.44 4.18 -40.00
CA THR A 596 54.39 4.51 -41.05
C THR A 596 53.71 4.57 -42.43
N SER A 597 52.83 3.61 -42.72
CA SER A 597 52.13 3.47 -43.99
C SER A 597 51.08 4.56 -44.23
N TYR A 598 50.43 5.02 -43.16
CA TYR A 598 49.37 6.03 -43.21
C TYR A 598 49.76 7.36 -42.54
N PHE A 599 51.05 7.68 -42.53
CA PHE A 599 51.56 8.88 -41.85
C PHE A 599 51.01 10.16 -42.47
N ASP A 600 50.38 11.00 -41.64
CA ASP A 600 49.89 12.32 -42.00
C ASP A 600 50.50 13.37 -41.05
N PRO A 601 51.30 14.34 -41.55
CA PRO A 601 51.95 15.34 -40.71
C PRO A 601 50.97 16.35 -40.10
N THR A 602 49.72 16.40 -40.55
CA THR A 602 48.67 17.27 -40.00
C THR A 602 47.87 16.61 -38.88
N LYS A 603 48.05 15.30 -38.68
CA LYS A 603 47.35 14.51 -37.66
C LYS A 603 48.32 14.03 -36.57
N VAL A 604 47.76 13.83 -35.38
CA VAL A 604 48.49 13.29 -34.24
C VAL A 604 48.31 11.78 -34.21
N ASN A 605 49.41 11.04 -34.15
CA ASN A 605 49.36 9.59 -34.00
C ASN A 605 49.12 9.23 -32.53
N ILE A 606 48.03 8.50 -32.28
CA ILE A 606 47.66 8.01 -30.95
C ILE A 606 47.55 6.50 -31.01
N ILE A 607 48.21 5.81 -30.08
CA ILE A 607 47.99 4.40 -29.81
C ILE A 607 47.27 4.27 -28.48
N ILE A 608 46.09 3.66 -28.51
CA ILE A 608 45.37 3.24 -27.32
C ILE A 608 45.63 1.76 -27.14
N PHE A 609 46.25 1.43 -26.03
CA PHE A 609 46.69 0.09 -25.69
C PHE A 609 45.85 -0.43 -24.52
N LEU A 610 45.10 -1.49 -24.78
CA LEU A 610 44.22 -2.15 -23.82
C LEU A 610 44.76 -3.56 -23.61
N SER A 611 45.16 -3.86 -22.38
CA SER A 611 45.88 -5.08 -22.02
C SER A 611 45.26 -5.71 -20.79
N ASP A 612 45.24 -7.04 -20.77
CA ASP A 612 44.88 -7.89 -19.64
C ASP A 612 46.00 -8.04 -18.59
N GLY A 613 47.14 -7.37 -18.79
CA GLY A 613 48.27 -7.34 -17.85
C GLY A 613 49.13 -8.60 -17.81
N LEU A 614 48.83 -9.62 -18.62
CA LEU A 614 49.43 -10.96 -18.47
C LEU A 614 50.76 -11.17 -19.23
N CYS A 615 51.25 -10.16 -19.96
CA CYS A 615 52.50 -10.25 -20.74
C CYS A 615 53.42 -9.05 -20.49
N GLY A 616 54.73 -9.25 -20.68
CA GLY A 616 55.76 -8.22 -20.46
C GLY A 616 55.71 -7.10 -21.50
N VAL A 617 56.02 -5.86 -21.08
CA VAL A 617 56.00 -4.67 -21.93
C VAL A 617 57.05 -4.78 -23.06
N PRO A 618 56.68 -4.54 -24.34
CA PRO A 618 57.60 -4.62 -25.49
C PRO A 618 58.49 -3.36 -25.60
N PHE A 619 59.40 -3.19 -24.64
CA PHE A 619 60.19 -1.96 -24.46
C PHE A 619 60.98 -1.53 -25.71
N ASN A 620 61.62 -2.48 -26.41
CA ASN A 620 62.48 -2.16 -27.56
C ASN A 620 61.66 -1.64 -28.76
N GLN A 621 60.51 -2.25 -29.02
CA GLN A 621 59.61 -1.92 -30.11
C GLN A 621 58.91 -0.58 -29.84
N LEU A 622 58.44 -0.36 -28.60
CA LEU A 622 57.88 0.92 -28.16
C LEU A 622 58.91 2.06 -28.22
N HIS A 623 60.15 1.81 -27.81
CA HIS A 623 61.20 2.81 -27.92
C HIS A 623 61.49 3.16 -29.40
N THR A 624 61.50 2.16 -30.27
CA THR A 624 61.75 2.32 -31.71
C THR A 624 60.66 3.16 -32.38
N ILE A 625 59.38 2.81 -32.17
CA ILE A 625 58.25 3.53 -32.79
C ILE A 625 58.14 4.98 -32.29
N CYS A 626 58.37 5.22 -30.98
CA CYS A 626 58.39 6.56 -30.40
C CYS A 626 59.52 7.42 -30.99
N LYS A 627 60.73 6.86 -31.12
CA LYS A 627 61.88 7.56 -31.71
C LYS A 627 61.62 7.90 -33.18
N GLN A 628 61.07 6.97 -33.96
CA GLN A 628 60.74 7.19 -35.37
C GLN A 628 59.69 8.30 -35.55
N ASN A 629 58.61 8.29 -34.76
CA ASN A 629 57.58 9.32 -34.81
C ASN A 629 58.14 10.70 -34.41
N LYS A 630 58.97 10.75 -33.36
CA LYS A 630 59.66 11.98 -32.94
C LYS A 630 60.54 12.57 -34.05
N THR A 631 61.26 11.73 -34.79
CA THR A 631 62.09 12.20 -35.94
C THR A 631 61.27 12.73 -37.10
N ARG A 632 59.99 12.33 -37.22
CA ARG A 632 59.06 12.82 -38.26
C ARG A 632 58.27 14.06 -37.84
N GLY A 633 58.54 14.63 -36.66
CA GLY A 633 57.89 15.86 -36.18
C GLY A 633 56.48 15.65 -35.60
N SER A 634 55.98 14.42 -35.51
CA SER A 634 54.70 14.09 -34.87
C SER A 634 54.96 13.13 -33.70
N PRO A 635 55.05 13.61 -32.45
CA PRO A 635 55.29 12.74 -31.30
C PRO A 635 54.13 11.75 -31.12
N LEU A 636 54.47 10.49 -30.81
CA LEU A 636 53.49 9.44 -30.57
C LEU A 636 52.89 9.57 -29.16
N TYR A 637 51.56 9.62 -29.07
CA TYR A 637 50.85 9.59 -27.79
C TYR A 637 50.40 8.14 -27.50
N LEU A 638 50.80 7.64 -26.34
CA LEU A 638 50.45 6.30 -25.88
C LEU A 638 49.47 6.42 -24.70
N TYR A 639 48.26 5.91 -24.87
CA TYR A 639 47.30 5.73 -23.79
C TYR A 639 47.25 4.26 -23.41
N THR A 640 47.63 3.94 -22.19
CA THR A 640 47.56 2.56 -21.69
C THR A 640 46.47 2.46 -20.65
N LYS A 641 45.56 1.51 -20.80
CA LYS A 641 44.66 1.08 -19.72
C LYS A 641 44.99 -0.39 -19.44
N ALA A 642 45.76 -0.61 -18.38
CA ALA A 642 45.94 -1.91 -17.77
C ALA A 642 44.98 -2.00 -16.58
N GLU A 643 44.26 -3.09 -16.44
CA GLU A 643 43.63 -3.39 -15.16
C GLU A 643 44.75 -3.83 -14.20
N ASN A 644 45.16 -2.93 -13.30
CA ASN A 644 46.00 -3.30 -12.16
C ASN A 644 45.16 -4.16 -11.23
N PHE A 645 45.55 -5.42 -11.03
CA PHE A 645 45.09 -6.22 -9.92
C PHE A 645 46.31 -6.65 -9.10
N GLU A 646 46.28 -6.32 -7.81
CA GLU A 646 46.94 -7.11 -6.76
C GLU A 646 46.28 -8.48 -6.64
#